data_AF-A0A350XC08-F1
#
_entry.id   AF-A0A350XC08-F1
#
_cell.length_a   1.000
_cell.length_b   1.000
_cell.length_c   1.000
_cell.angle_alpha   90.00
_cell.angle_beta   90.00
_cell.angle_gamma   90.00
#
_symmetry.space_group_name_H-M   'P 1'
#
loop_
_entity.id
_entity.type
_entity.pdbx_description
1 polymer ?
#
loop_
_entity_poly.entity_id
_entity_poly.type
_entity_poly.pdbx_seq_one_letter_code
_entity_poly.pdbx_strand_id
1 'polypeptide(L)'
;MAIKRYRNKRIKLISLFLVGLLFQSLVVMGTPMRSPAQTPPAATANVCAEITSPLTPEELADAKTAWQYFLNNYQQSTGFTNSTGGYPSGTLWDMGNYLMALNAARWLNLTDQADFDNRLNKFLTNIGNLKLFEDTLPNKVYNAANGQMVDYGNNPLQRGIGWSALDIGRILAAFHVLRTCHPQYNDWIKGIVAKWQVAKSLKDGQLFGATVLPDDKTLLVQEGRLGYEEYAARGYELWGFKAPKALALEPFKFVEVNGVKLPVDTRDYKATNANNYVVSESYILDGIEFGLEGVLKEYAANVFEAQKRRYETTGQLTAVTEDNLDQAPYFIYNTVYANGVAWAPITEKNEQIPQFRNISTKAAYGWRYLYPDNPYAQKVFDAVKGLKSPDNGGFYAGLYEESKQPNKSLTGNTNGLILEIIYFKARGNRPLIGSNLVTFASPSGDNSAAAPSNPAPESAPTPTAPPPAATATAKPTETNVVAVAPIPSVGKLSSRLELARPLTAVERRYAEGAWNYFKANYQPKTGLVSDRSDTKAATIWGLGDYLAALQAADTLEIISETEFDERTRYLLAALGKLPLFAAELPTRGYDIRTLQAVDYNSKPVTEPTGFSALDIGRLLAALYNLKSYHPEYTNAVDQLLLNWSYLRVVRDGMLYSAVAVKDNTGQPSQRFNPETRLGYEEYAARAFQMWGFDLPNSAIGGEYETGKVEDFNIPTQRKRANVNSSVNQYTVSNPFLTYGLELGLEPQMRQFLTAMLRAQAQRYRRTGTFTASATTLIDREPYIVHSTIVGQGEPWAALGSDGKPVSDDTRMVSTAAAFAFHALFPDDEYARQLWQATTDLYNPLLGYYEGFYEKTGKTAFGFTGSTNSTILQSLLYQATNRQPAIRPIKAMNSPWWEAVERGNSGRGLPITATAKADLVSDNTGSYWVSTDKTGTATAGRK
;
A
#
# COMPACT_ATOMS: atom_id res chain seq x y z
N MET A 1 30.15 -28.33 -81.95
CA MET A 1 28.83 -27.64 -81.97
C MET A 1 28.05 -27.95 -80.68
N ALA A 2 28.61 -27.60 -79.51
CA ALA A 2 28.10 -28.02 -78.20
C ALA A 2 28.15 -26.94 -77.09
N ILE A 3 28.65 -25.72 -77.38
CA ILE A 3 28.74 -24.63 -76.37
C ILE A 3 27.64 -23.57 -76.54
N LYS A 4 26.82 -23.65 -77.61
CA LYS A 4 25.66 -22.75 -77.83
C LYS A 4 24.34 -23.26 -77.22
N ARG A 5 24.27 -24.53 -76.75
CA ARG A 5 23.05 -25.14 -76.16
C ARG A 5 22.93 -25.00 -74.64
N TYR A 6 23.98 -24.56 -73.93
CA TYR A 6 23.95 -24.42 -72.47
C TYR A 6 23.50 -23.02 -71.99
N ARG A 7 23.55 -21.99 -72.85
CA ARG A 7 23.16 -20.61 -72.51
C ARG A 7 21.64 -20.33 -72.60
N ASN A 8 20.90 -21.12 -73.39
CA ASN A 8 19.44 -20.96 -73.58
C ASN A 8 18.55 -21.63 -72.51
N LYS A 9 19.10 -22.54 -71.67
CA LYS A 9 18.32 -23.17 -70.58
C LYS A 9 18.30 -22.36 -69.27
N ARG A 10 19.29 -21.50 -69.00
CA ARG A 10 19.30 -20.63 -67.81
C ARG A 10 18.46 -19.35 -67.94
N ILE A 11 18.25 -18.84 -69.15
CA ILE A 11 17.41 -17.64 -69.40
C ILE A 11 15.91 -17.98 -69.30
N LYS A 12 15.49 -19.18 -69.74
CA LYS A 12 14.08 -19.62 -69.65
C LYS A 12 13.61 -19.94 -68.22
N LEU A 13 14.50 -20.33 -67.30
CA LEU A 13 14.10 -20.56 -65.90
C LEU A 13 13.94 -19.25 -65.09
N ILE A 14 14.67 -18.20 -65.44
CA ILE A 14 14.61 -16.89 -64.75
C ILE A 14 13.37 -16.08 -65.21
N SER A 15 12.96 -16.21 -66.48
CA SER A 15 11.74 -15.55 -66.99
C SER A 15 10.43 -16.18 -66.49
N LEU A 16 10.41 -17.48 -66.18
CA LEU A 16 9.23 -18.16 -65.61
C LEU A 16 9.02 -17.88 -64.12
N PHE A 17 10.06 -17.46 -63.38
CA PHE A 17 9.95 -17.07 -61.97
C PHE A 17 9.52 -15.59 -61.81
N LEU A 18 9.84 -14.72 -62.78
CA LEU A 18 9.46 -13.30 -62.78
C LEU A 18 8.03 -13.02 -63.29
N VAL A 19 7.42 -13.90 -64.09
CA VAL A 19 6.02 -13.75 -64.56
C VAL A 19 5.00 -14.24 -63.51
N GLY A 20 5.39 -15.12 -62.59
CA GLY A 20 4.54 -15.56 -61.47
C GLY A 20 4.37 -14.52 -60.34
N LEU A 21 5.31 -13.58 -60.21
CA LEU A 21 5.30 -12.54 -59.17
C LEU A 21 4.62 -11.22 -59.60
N LEU A 22 4.28 -11.05 -60.88
CA LEU A 22 3.67 -9.82 -61.43
C LEU A 22 2.16 -9.92 -61.72
N PHE A 23 1.51 -11.08 -61.52
CA PHE A 23 0.07 -11.26 -61.75
C PHE A 23 -0.81 -11.27 -60.47
N GLN A 24 -0.24 -11.01 -59.28
CA GLN A 24 -1.01 -10.87 -58.04
C GLN A 24 -1.21 -9.41 -57.57
N SER A 25 -0.70 -8.41 -58.30
CA SER A 25 -0.64 -7.04 -57.80
C SER A 25 -1.19 -5.94 -58.71
N LEU A 26 -2.08 -6.22 -59.67
CA LEU A 26 -2.80 -5.16 -60.39
C LEU A 26 -4.16 -5.62 -60.96
N VAL A 27 -5.18 -4.81 -60.66
CA VAL A 27 -6.56 -4.75 -61.21
C VAL A 27 -7.61 -5.68 -60.59
N VAL A 28 -8.33 -5.17 -59.58
CA VAL A 28 -9.79 -4.89 -59.71
C VAL A 28 -10.11 -3.59 -58.96
N MET A 29 -10.17 -2.49 -59.71
CA MET A 29 -11.17 -1.44 -59.47
C MET A 29 -12.51 -2.01 -59.97
N GLY A 30 -13.54 -1.99 -59.12
CA GLY A 30 -14.91 -2.37 -59.46
C GLY A 30 -15.91 -1.63 -58.58
N THR A 31 -16.79 -0.87 -59.23
CA THR A 31 -17.91 -0.05 -58.72
C THR A 31 -19.09 -0.90 -58.17
N PRO A 32 -20.12 -0.29 -57.54
CA PRO A 32 -20.77 -0.82 -56.33
C PRO A 32 -21.94 -1.77 -56.60
N MET A 33 -21.97 -2.88 -55.86
CA MET A 33 -23.17 -3.68 -55.65
C MET A 33 -23.54 -3.63 -54.16
N ARG A 34 -24.70 -3.03 -53.86
CA ARG A 34 -25.34 -3.07 -52.54
C ARG A 34 -25.75 -4.50 -52.22
N SER A 35 -25.25 -5.01 -51.09
CA SER A 35 -25.76 -6.17 -50.35
C SER A 35 -25.56 -5.88 -48.86
N PRO A 36 -26.45 -6.38 -48.00
CA PRO A 36 -26.79 -5.74 -46.74
C PRO A 36 -25.58 -5.69 -45.81
N ALA A 37 -25.38 -4.53 -45.18
CA ALA A 37 -24.33 -4.27 -44.23
C ALA A 37 -24.28 -5.39 -43.19
N GLN A 38 -23.26 -6.25 -43.29
CA GLN A 38 -22.73 -6.90 -42.11
C GLN A 38 -22.19 -5.77 -41.25
N THR A 39 -22.90 -5.50 -40.16
CA THR A 39 -22.43 -4.64 -39.09
C THR A 39 -20.97 -5.01 -38.77
N PRO A 40 -20.04 -4.05 -38.77
CA PRO A 40 -18.68 -4.33 -38.35
C PRO A 40 -18.71 -5.00 -36.98
N PRO A 41 -17.81 -5.96 -36.68
CA PRO A 41 -17.62 -6.40 -35.30
C PRO A 41 -17.41 -5.13 -34.47
N ALA A 42 -18.21 -4.96 -33.41
CA ALA A 42 -18.21 -3.75 -32.60
C ALA A 42 -16.77 -3.32 -32.36
N ALA A 43 -16.40 -2.11 -32.81
CA ALA A 43 -15.10 -1.53 -32.55
C ALA A 43 -14.86 -1.67 -31.05
N THR A 44 -13.83 -2.42 -30.66
CA THR A 44 -13.35 -2.40 -29.28
C THR A 44 -13.16 -0.93 -28.93
N ALA A 45 -13.98 -0.41 -28.01
CA ALA A 45 -13.97 0.99 -27.66
C ALA A 45 -12.53 1.39 -27.32
N ASN A 46 -11.99 2.39 -28.02
CA ASN A 46 -10.66 2.88 -27.75
C ASN A 46 -10.65 3.46 -26.32
N VAL A 47 -9.89 2.86 -25.41
CA VAL A 47 -9.85 3.23 -23.98
C VAL A 47 -9.38 4.68 -23.73
N CYS A 48 -8.75 5.30 -24.73
CA CYS A 48 -8.37 6.72 -24.69
C CYS A 48 -9.53 7.65 -25.10
N ALA A 49 -10.54 7.12 -25.81
CA ALA A 49 -11.74 7.87 -26.19
C ALA A 49 -12.77 7.97 -25.05
N GLU A 50 -12.62 7.16 -24.00
CA GLU A 50 -13.60 7.05 -22.92
C GLU A 50 -13.46 8.22 -21.94
N ILE A 51 -14.22 9.30 -22.20
CA ILE A 51 -14.38 10.43 -21.28
C ILE A 51 -15.53 10.14 -20.31
N THR A 52 -15.21 9.64 -19.12
CA THR A 52 -16.21 9.25 -18.11
C THR A 52 -16.60 10.38 -17.17
N SER A 53 -15.81 11.46 -17.12
CA SER A 53 -16.06 12.63 -16.29
C SER A 53 -15.90 13.90 -17.15
N PRO A 54 -16.96 14.36 -17.84
CA PRO A 54 -16.89 15.51 -18.73
C PRO A 54 -16.25 16.76 -18.09
N LEU A 55 -15.61 17.58 -18.93
CA LEU A 55 -15.03 18.84 -18.49
C LEU A 55 -16.13 19.85 -18.15
N THR A 56 -15.95 20.55 -17.03
CA THR A 56 -16.68 21.77 -16.72
C THR A 56 -16.29 22.90 -17.70
N PRO A 57 -17.08 23.99 -17.80
CA PRO A 57 -16.72 25.12 -18.64
C PRO A 57 -15.36 25.76 -18.28
N GLU A 58 -15.01 25.80 -16.99
CA GLU A 58 -13.72 26.29 -16.50
C GLU A 58 -12.58 25.38 -16.95
N GLU A 59 -12.70 24.07 -16.72
CA GLU A 59 -11.70 23.09 -17.16
C GLU A 59 -11.52 23.05 -18.68
N LEU A 60 -12.61 23.20 -19.45
CA LEU A 60 -12.52 23.31 -20.91
C LEU A 60 -11.80 24.58 -21.34
N ALA A 61 -12.02 25.69 -20.65
CA ALA A 61 -11.29 26.93 -20.90
C ALA A 61 -9.80 26.78 -20.56
N ASP A 62 -9.48 26.13 -19.44
CA ASP A 62 -8.11 25.80 -19.05
C ASP A 62 -7.43 24.90 -20.10
N ALA A 63 -8.11 23.84 -20.54
CA ALA A 63 -7.60 22.95 -21.58
C ALA A 63 -7.31 23.69 -22.89
N LYS A 64 -8.20 24.61 -23.29
CA LYS A 64 -8.00 25.48 -24.47
C LYS A 64 -6.82 26.43 -24.29
N THR A 65 -6.67 27.07 -23.13
CA THR A 65 -5.52 27.95 -22.84
C THR A 65 -4.20 27.17 -22.89
N ALA A 66 -4.15 25.99 -22.26
CA ALA A 66 -2.96 25.14 -22.30
C ALA A 66 -2.63 24.69 -23.73
N TRP A 67 -3.64 24.31 -24.52
CA TRP A 67 -3.46 23.95 -25.93
C TRP A 67 -2.99 25.13 -26.80
N GLN A 68 -3.46 26.35 -26.50
CA GLN A 68 -3.09 27.56 -27.24
C GLN A 68 -1.57 27.83 -27.21
N TYR A 69 -0.88 27.47 -26.11
CA TYR A 69 0.58 27.54 -26.06
C TYR A 69 1.23 26.77 -27.21
N PHE A 70 0.79 25.53 -27.45
CA PHE A 70 1.34 24.69 -28.50
C PHE A 70 0.97 25.20 -29.90
N LEU A 71 -0.24 25.76 -30.07
CA LEU A 71 -0.61 26.41 -31.33
C LEU A 71 0.32 27.59 -31.67
N ASN A 72 0.62 28.42 -30.67
CA ASN A 72 1.49 29.60 -30.83
C ASN A 72 2.96 29.25 -31.05
N ASN A 73 3.39 28.07 -30.57
CA ASN A 73 4.79 27.65 -30.58
C ASN A 73 5.06 26.48 -31.55
N TYR A 74 4.11 26.12 -32.40
CA TYR A 74 4.23 25.05 -33.37
C TYR A 74 5.12 25.44 -34.55
N GLN A 75 6.08 24.57 -34.86
CA GLN A 75 7.05 24.76 -35.93
C GLN A 75 6.57 24.04 -37.20
N GLN A 76 6.10 24.80 -38.18
CA GLN A 76 5.47 24.25 -39.40
C GLN A 76 6.40 23.33 -40.22
N SER A 77 7.70 23.59 -40.20
CA SER A 77 8.73 22.82 -40.91
C SER A 77 8.96 21.43 -40.33
N THR A 78 8.98 21.32 -39.00
CA THR A 78 9.36 20.09 -38.27
C THR A 78 8.19 19.38 -37.62
N GLY A 79 7.10 20.08 -37.31
CA GLY A 79 6.02 19.58 -36.47
C GLY A 79 6.35 19.56 -34.98
N PHE A 80 7.51 20.09 -34.58
CA PHE A 80 7.89 20.25 -33.17
C PHE A 80 7.24 21.50 -32.57
N THR A 81 7.41 21.69 -31.26
CA THR A 81 6.98 22.89 -30.56
C THR A 81 8.12 23.45 -29.71
N ASN A 82 8.13 24.77 -29.50
CA ASN A 82 9.11 25.39 -28.63
C ASN A 82 8.91 24.97 -27.17
N SER A 83 10.01 24.65 -26.49
CA SER A 83 10.07 24.41 -25.03
C SER A 83 9.73 25.66 -24.23
N THR A 84 10.18 26.82 -24.70
CA THR A 84 9.91 28.15 -24.12
C THR A 84 9.29 29.06 -25.18
N GLY A 85 8.30 29.86 -24.78
CA GLY A 85 7.57 30.76 -25.67
C GLY A 85 8.47 31.60 -26.57
N GLY A 86 8.31 31.45 -27.88
CA GLY A 86 9.08 32.21 -28.88
C GLY A 86 10.55 31.82 -29.05
N TYR A 87 11.06 30.82 -28.32
CA TYR A 87 12.44 30.37 -28.41
C TYR A 87 12.52 28.98 -29.07
N PRO A 88 13.04 28.83 -30.31
CA PRO A 88 12.96 27.60 -31.09
C PRO A 88 13.98 26.54 -30.63
N SER A 89 13.76 26.02 -29.43
CA SER A 89 14.56 24.98 -28.78
C SER A 89 13.61 23.93 -28.19
N GLY A 90 14.01 22.65 -28.21
CA GLY A 90 13.24 21.58 -27.60
C GLY A 90 14.13 20.40 -27.21
N THR A 91 13.97 19.94 -25.98
CA THR A 91 14.51 18.67 -25.49
C THR A 91 13.58 17.52 -25.86
N LEU A 92 14.04 16.27 -25.66
CA LEU A 92 13.15 15.12 -25.79
C LEU A 92 12.05 15.10 -24.71
N TRP A 93 12.32 15.68 -23.53
CA TRP A 93 11.32 15.88 -22.49
C TRP A 93 10.18 16.79 -22.98
N ASP A 94 10.53 17.94 -23.56
CA ASP A 94 9.56 18.90 -24.11
C ASP A 94 8.77 18.31 -25.27
N MET A 95 9.44 17.56 -26.15
CA MET A 95 8.80 16.84 -27.25
C MET A 95 7.81 15.78 -26.72
N GLY A 96 8.16 15.07 -25.64
CA GLY A 96 7.25 14.13 -24.97
C GLY A 96 6.02 14.83 -24.41
N ASN A 97 6.22 15.95 -23.70
CA ASN A 97 5.12 16.78 -23.19
C ASN A 97 4.19 17.25 -24.31
N TYR A 98 4.73 17.66 -25.47
CA TYR A 98 3.91 18.01 -26.63
C TYR A 98 3.10 16.84 -27.17
N LEU A 99 3.67 15.64 -27.25
CA LEU A 99 2.92 14.47 -27.74
C LEU A 99 1.79 14.07 -26.79
N MET A 100 2.01 14.16 -25.48
CA MET A 100 0.97 13.94 -24.47
C MET A 100 -0.12 15.00 -24.56
N ALA A 101 0.25 16.27 -24.74
CA ALA A 101 -0.65 17.38 -24.98
C ALA A 101 -1.47 17.21 -26.28
N LEU A 102 -0.84 16.77 -27.37
CA LEU A 102 -1.50 16.53 -28.66
C LEU A 102 -2.50 15.36 -28.56
N ASN A 103 -2.15 14.29 -27.85
CA ASN A 103 -3.06 13.19 -27.54
C ASN A 103 -4.26 13.68 -26.72
N ALA A 104 -4.01 14.43 -25.64
CA ALA A 104 -5.05 15.02 -24.81
C ALA A 104 -5.97 15.95 -25.62
N ALA A 105 -5.40 16.85 -26.43
CA ALA A 105 -6.16 17.75 -27.30
C ALA A 105 -7.08 17.00 -28.26
N ARG A 106 -6.62 15.87 -28.82
CA ARG A 106 -7.43 15.05 -29.72
C ARG A 106 -8.62 14.42 -29.02
N TRP A 107 -8.42 13.87 -27.83
CA TRP A 107 -9.48 13.17 -27.08
C TRP A 107 -10.42 14.10 -26.30
N LEU A 108 -9.95 15.30 -25.96
CA LEU A 108 -10.77 16.38 -25.42
C LEU A 108 -11.46 17.22 -26.51
N ASN A 109 -11.33 16.83 -27.78
CA ASN A 109 -11.94 17.49 -28.93
C ASN A 109 -11.55 18.98 -29.08
N LEU A 110 -10.28 19.30 -28.76
CA LEU A 110 -9.64 20.61 -28.97
C LEU A 110 -8.99 20.73 -30.36
N THR A 111 -8.67 19.60 -30.97
CA THR A 111 -8.23 19.48 -32.36
C THR A 111 -9.00 18.33 -33.03
N ASP A 112 -9.27 18.48 -34.32
CA ASP A 112 -9.91 17.43 -35.10
C ASP A 112 -8.91 16.34 -35.54
N GLN A 113 -9.42 15.25 -36.11
CA GLN A 113 -8.57 14.13 -36.53
C GLN A 113 -7.56 14.54 -37.63
N ALA A 114 -7.95 15.43 -38.55
CA ALA A 114 -7.11 15.79 -39.68
C ALA A 114 -5.94 16.69 -39.24
N ASP A 115 -6.19 17.69 -38.39
CA ASP A 115 -5.13 18.51 -37.80
C ASP A 115 -4.23 17.69 -36.88
N PHE A 116 -4.79 16.79 -36.06
CA PHE A 116 -4.01 15.84 -35.26
C PHE A 116 -3.08 14.99 -36.15
N ASP A 117 -3.62 14.33 -37.18
CA ASP A 117 -2.84 13.46 -38.07
C ASP A 117 -1.76 14.27 -38.81
N ASN A 118 -2.08 15.48 -39.28
CA ASN A 118 -1.11 16.35 -39.94
C ASN A 118 0.05 16.71 -39.01
N ARG A 119 -0.24 17.12 -37.76
CA ARG A 119 0.77 17.46 -36.75
C ARG A 119 1.62 16.24 -36.38
N LEU A 120 0.98 15.12 -36.12
CA LEU A 120 1.68 13.90 -35.71
C LEU A 120 2.51 13.32 -36.85
N ASN A 121 2.00 13.26 -38.08
CA ASN A 121 2.76 12.83 -39.26
C ASN A 121 4.00 13.68 -39.45
N LYS A 122 3.86 15.01 -39.34
CA LYS A 122 4.96 15.97 -39.48
C LYS A 122 6.01 15.75 -38.38
N PHE A 123 5.57 15.65 -37.13
CA PHE A 123 6.45 15.35 -36.00
C PHE A 123 7.20 14.02 -36.19
N LEU A 124 6.49 12.91 -36.46
CA LEU A 124 7.07 11.56 -36.61
C LEU A 124 8.05 11.48 -37.79
N THR A 125 7.75 12.18 -38.88
CA THR A 125 8.67 12.29 -40.02
C THR A 125 9.98 12.94 -39.60
N ASN A 126 9.93 14.06 -38.89
CA ASN A 126 11.13 14.82 -38.56
C ASN A 126 11.91 14.22 -37.39
N ILE A 127 11.24 13.74 -36.33
CA ILE A 127 11.93 13.06 -35.23
C ILE A 127 12.64 11.78 -35.72
N GLY A 128 12.03 11.06 -36.66
CA GLY A 128 12.61 9.87 -37.28
C GLY A 128 13.79 10.14 -38.21
N ASN A 129 14.06 11.41 -38.53
CA ASN A 129 15.14 11.89 -39.39
C ASN A 129 16.15 12.78 -38.66
N LEU A 130 16.02 12.96 -37.34
CA LEU A 130 16.99 13.73 -36.56
C LEU A 130 18.38 13.10 -36.67
N LYS A 131 19.40 13.96 -36.81
CA LYS A 131 20.77 13.55 -36.59
C LYS A 131 20.93 13.19 -35.12
N LEU A 132 21.47 12.01 -34.84
CA LEU A 132 21.70 11.53 -33.48
C LEU A 132 23.09 11.96 -33.00
N PHE A 133 23.26 12.13 -31.69
CA PHE A 133 24.56 12.31 -31.09
C PHE A 133 25.38 11.03 -31.34
N GLU A 134 26.51 11.18 -32.03
CA GLU A 134 27.41 10.08 -32.41
C GLU A 134 26.69 8.90 -33.12
N ASP A 135 25.62 9.17 -33.86
CA ASP A 135 24.79 8.15 -34.53
C ASP A 135 24.22 7.08 -33.58
N THR A 136 24.09 7.42 -32.29
CA THR A 136 23.63 6.49 -31.24
C THR A 136 22.25 6.84 -30.71
N LEU A 137 22.11 8.01 -30.09
CA LEU A 137 20.91 8.46 -29.38
C LEU A 137 20.60 9.92 -29.69
N PRO A 138 19.35 10.35 -29.51
CA PRO A 138 19.01 11.76 -29.70
C PRO A 138 19.84 12.68 -28.79
N ASN A 139 20.26 13.82 -29.34
CA ASN A 139 20.96 14.86 -28.60
C ASN A 139 20.06 15.46 -27.51
N LYS A 140 20.65 16.00 -26.44
CA LYS A 140 19.89 16.65 -25.34
C LYS A 140 18.96 17.76 -25.83
N VAL A 141 19.37 18.54 -26.83
CA VAL A 141 18.60 19.69 -27.32
C VAL A 141 18.64 19.75 -28.84
N TYR A 142 17.49 20.01 -29.45
CA TYR A 142 17.36 20.30 -30.87
C TYR A 142 16.75 21.67 -31.07
N ASN A 143 17.16 22.35 -32.14
CA ASN A 143 16.45 23.53 -32.59
C ASN A 143 15.07 23.09 -33.12
N ALA A 144 14.00 23.55 -32.47
CA ALA A 144 12.65 23.08 -32.77
C ALA A 144 12.23 23.44 -34.22
N ALA A 145 12.76 24.53 -34.80
CA ALA A 145 12.36 25.01 -36.11
C ALA A 145 13.00 24.23 -37.28
N ASN A 146 14.10 23.52 -37.06
CA ASN A 146 14.81 22.84 -38.16
C ASN A 146 15.38 21.46 -37.82
N GLY A 147 15.30 21.00 -36.57
CA GLY A 147 15.81 19.71 -36.13
C GLY A 147 17.33 19.60 -36.06
N GLN A 148 18.06 20.72 -36.09
CA GLN A 148 19.52 20.71 -35.91
C GLN A 148 19.88 20.43 -34.45
N MET A 149 20.95 19.66 -34.22
CA MET A 149 21.54 19.51 -32.88
C MET A 149 22.14 20.84 -32.44
N VAL A 150 21.82 21.24 -31.21
CA VAL A 150 22.27 22.50 -30.61
C VAL A 150 22.73 22.29 -29.17
N ASP A 151 23.36 23.31 -28.60
CA ASP A 151 23.51 23.44 -27.14
C ASP A 151 22.24 24.07 -26.50
N TYR A 152 22.25 24.23 -25.18
CA TYR A 152 21.16 24.91 -24.46
C TYR A 152 21.00 26.40 -24.81
N GLY A 153 22.01 27.03 -25.41
CA GLY A 153 21.94 28.38 -25.96
C GLY A 153 21.37 28.44 -27.38
N ASN A 154 20.96 27.29 -27.94
CA ASN A 154 20.45 27.12 -29.31
C ASN A 154 21.50 27.40 -30.39
N ASN A 155 22.79 27.25 -30.05
CA ASN A 155 23.89 27.33 -31.01
C ASN A 155 24.06 25.99 -31.72
N PRO A 156 24.11 25.95 -33.07
CA PRO A 156 24.33 24.71 -33.82
C PRO A 156 25.64 24.02 -33.48
N LEU A 157 25.58 22.72 -33.22
CA LEU A 157 26.74 21.87 -32.96
C LEU A 157 26.68 20.62 -33.83
N GLN A 158 27.70 20.41 -34.67
CA GLN A 158 27.71 19.28 -35.59
C GLN A 158 27.69 17.91 -34.89
N ARG A 159 28.31 17.82 -33.71
CA ARG A 159 28.40 16.61 -32.90
C ARG A 159 27.25 16.50 -31.89
N GLY A 160 26.82 17.61 -31.32
CA GLY A 160 25.89 17.67 -30.18
C GLY A 160 26.61 17.70 -28.82
N ILE A 161 25.84 17.64 -27.73
CA ILE A 161 26.29 17.77 -26.34
C ILE A 161 26.06 16.51 -25.49
N GLY A 162 25.67 15.40 -26.12
CA GLY A 162 25.34 14.13 -25.49
C GLY A 162 23.84 13.86 -25.50
N TRP A 163 23.39 12.88 -24.70
CA TRP A 163 21.98 12.51 -24.54
C TRP A 163 21.56 12.57 -23.06
N SER A 164 20.26 12.71 -22.82
CA SER A 164 19.63 12.57 -21.49
C SER A 164 18.84 11.27 -21.45
N ALA A 165 19.15 10.40 -20.49
CA ALA A 165 18.39 9.18 -20.27
C ALA A 165 16.99 9.46 -19.71
N LEU A 166 16.82 10.54 -18.93
CA LEU A 166 15.50 10.94 -18.42
C LEU A 166 14.58 11.39 -19.55
N ASP A 167 15.09 12.20 -20.47
CA ASP A 167 14.33 12.70 -21.62
C ASP A 167 13.96 11.57 -22.58
N ILE A 168 14.87 10.60 -22.77
CA ILE A 168 14.58 9.38 -23.53
C ILE A 168 13.46 8.59 -22.83
N GLY A 169 13.49 8.43 -21.51
CA GLY A 169 12.42 7.80 -20.75
C GLY A 169 11.05 8.48 -20.98
N ARG A 170 11.01 9.81 -20.91
CA ARG A 170 9.79 10.61 -21.14
C ARG A 170 9.21 10.43 -22.54
N ILE A 171 10.04 10.54 -23.59
CA ILE A 171 9.53 10.38 -24.97
C ILE A 171 9.10 8.93 -25.24
N LEU A 172 9.75 7.93 -24.63
CA LEU A 172 9.34 6.54 -24.74
C LEU A 172 7.97 6.28 -24.08
N ALA A 173 7.71 6.88 -22.91
CA ALA A 173 6.38 6.86 -22.30
C ALA A 173 5.32 7.50 -23.22
N ALA A 174 5.59 8.69 -23.76
CA ALA A 174 4.68 9.37 -24.67
C ALA A 174 4.40 8.59 -25.96
N PHE A 175 5.43 7.98 -26.56
CA PHE A 175 5.29 7.09 -27.71
C PHE A 175 4.48 5.84 -27.41
N HIS A 176 4.57 5.29 -26.20
CA HIS A 176 3.74 4.18 -25.79
C HIS A 176 2.26 4.59 -25.69
N VAL A 177 1.97 5.76 -25.13
CA VAL A 177 0.59 6.29 -25.07
C VAL A 177 0.06 6.50 -26.49
N LEU A 178 0.84 7.13 -27.38
CA LEU A 178 0.39 7.36 -28.75
C LEU A 178 0.13 6.07 -29.54
N ARG A 179 1.01 5.06 -29.48
CA ARG A 179 0.76 3.80 -30.18
C ARG A 179 -0.42 3.01 -29.61
N THR A 180 -0.79 3.27 -28.36
CA THR A 180 -1.93 2.64 -27.69
C THR A 180 -3.23 3.36 -28.04
N CYS A 181 -3.24 4.69 -27.94
CA CYS A 181 -4.41 5.52 -28.24
C CYS A 181 -4.64 5.68 -29.75
N HIS A 182 -3.61 5.59 -30.58
CA HIS A 182 -3.67 5.77 -32.04
C HIS A 182 -2.91 4.64 -32.75
N PRO A 183 -3.46 3.41 -32.74
CA PRO A 183 -2.75 2.21 -33.19
C PRO A 183 -2.31 2.24 -34.66
N GLN A 184 -2.91 3.09 -35.50
CA GLN A 184 -2.47 3.31 -36.88
C GLN A 184 -1.03 3.85 -36.98
N TYR A 185 -0.50 4.44 -35.91
CA TYR A 185 0.87 4.97 -35.83
C TYR A 185 1.89 3.99 -35.26
N ASN A 186 1.44 2.83 -34.76
CA ASN A 186 2.28 1.89 -34.02
C ASN A 186 3.57 1.51 -34.76
N ASP A 187 3.47 1.12 -36.03
CA ASP A 187 4.62 0.61 -36.78
C ASP A 187 5.61 1.72 -37.13
N TRP A 188 5.12 2.94 -37.38
CA TRP A 188 5.98 4.09 -37.61
C TRP A 188 6.77 4.45 -36.35
N ILE A 189 6.09 4.55 -35.20
CA ILE A 189 6.74 4.85 -33.92
C ILE A 189 7.77 3.75 -33.57
N LYS A 190 7.43 2.48 -33.75
CA LYS A 190 8.39 1.36 -33.59
C LYS A 190 9.60 1.50 -34.51
N GLY A 191 9.38 1.89 -35.78
CA GLY A 191 10.45 2.12 -36.75
C GLY A 191 11.37 3.28 -36.35
N ILE A 192 10.86 4.31 -35.69
CA ILE A 192 11.67 5.42 -35.16
C ILE A 192 12.54 4.92 -34.00
N VAL A 193 11.94 4.30 -32.99
CA VAL A 193 12.67 3.81 -31.80
C VAL A 193 13.69 2.74 -32.19
N ALA A 194 13.43 1.92 -33.20
CA ALA A 194 14.37 0.92 -33.70
C ALA A 194 15.65 1.51 -34.31
N LYS A 195 15.66 2.79 -34.70
CA LYS A 195 16.88 3.49 -35.15
C LYS A 195 17.73 3.96 -33.98
N TRP A 196 17.17 4.06 -32.78
CA TRP A 196 17.87 4.54 -31.60
C TRP A 196 18.54 3.37 -30.89
N GLN A 197 19.80 3.56 -30.50
CA GLN A 197 20.53 2.59 -29.70
C GLN A 197 20.17 2.76 -28.22
N VAL A 198 18.89 2.64 -27.84
CA VAL A 198 18.34 2.92 -26.49
C VAL A 198 19.16 2.24 -25.38
N ALA A 199 19.63 1.02 -25.61
CA ALA A 199 20.49 0.30 -24.67
C ALA A 199 21.80 1.03 -24.30
N LYS A 200 22.30 1.98 -25.10
CA LYS A 200 23.47 2.81 -24.78
C LYS A 200 23.25 3.76 -23.60
N SER A 201 21.99 4.06 -23.29
CA SER A 201 21.60 4.85 -22.10
C SER A 201 21.40 3.99 -20.85
N LEU A 202 21.75 2.71 -20.90
CA LEU A 202 21.68 1.78 -19.78
C LEU A 202 23.05 1.20 -19.47
N LYS A 203 23.40 1.21 -18.19
CA LYS A 203 24.61 0.55 -17.71
C LYS A 203 24.36 0.01 -16.31
N ASP A 204 24.72 -1.25 -16.08
CA ASP A 204 24.62 -1.94 -14.79
C ASP A 204 23.23 -1.88 -14.13
N GLY A 205 22.16 -1.81 -14.95
CA GLY A 205 20.77 -1.72 -14.51
C GLY A 205 20.30 -0.32 -14.10
N GLN A 206 21.10 0.72 -14.38
CA GLN A 206 20.79 2.14 -14.12
C GLN A 206 20.72 2.95 -15.41
N LEU A 207 20.17 4.16 -15.32
CA LEU A 207 20.07 5.12 -16.42
C LEU A 207 21.36 5.97 -16.51
N PHE A 208 21.89 6.11 -17.73
CA PHE A 208 23.10 6.88 -18.00
C PHE A 208 22.89 7.86 -19.16
N GLY A 209 23.03 9.14 -18.86
CA GLY A 209 23.17 10.20 -19.84
C GLY A 209 24.61 10.27 -20.38
N ALA A 210 24.81 11.14 -21.36
CA ALA A 210 26.14 11.49 -21.86
C ALA A 210 26.37 12.99 -21.82
N THR A 211 27.62 13.39 -21.63
CA THR A 211 28.10 14.76 -21.80
C THR A 211 29.40 14.77 -22.58
N VAL A 212 29.66 15.89 -23.26
CA VAL A 212 30.94 16.13 -23.93
C VAL A 212 31.89 16.84 -22.96
N LEU A 213 33.09 16.30 -22.79
CA LEU A 213 34.16 16.90 -22.00
C LEU A 213 34.95 17.95 -22.81
N PRO A 214 35.73 18.84 -22.15
CA PRO A 214 36.56 19.82 -22.84
C PRO A 214 37.60 19.23 -23.80
N ASP A 215 38.01 17.97 -23.61
CA ASP A 215 38.91 17.22 -24.51
C ASP A 215 38.17 16.50 -25.65
N ASP A 216 36.91 16.88 -25.89
CA ASP A 216 35.99 16.35 -26.90
C ASP A 216 35.61 14.87 -26.71
N LYS A 217 35.95 14.24 -25.56
CA LYS A 217 35.50 12.87 -25.26
C LYS A 217 34.07 12.83 -24.73
N THR A 218 33.34 11.76 -25.07
CA THR A 218 32.05 11.44 -24.46
C THR A 218 32.26 10.84 -23.08
N LEU A 219 31.69 11.46 -22.05
CA LEU A 219 31.59 10.91 -20.71
C LEU A 219 30.16 10.44 -20.46
N LEU A 220 30.00 9.18 -20.06
CA LEU A 220 28.74 8.68 -19.53
C LEU A 220 28.60 9.06 -18.06
N VAL A 221 27.44 9.58 -17.70
CA VAL A 221 27.12 10.03 -16.34
C VAL A 221 25.85 9.31 -15.87
N GLN A 222 25.85 8.77 -14.65
CA GLN A 222 24.64 8.20 -14.07
C GLN A 222 23.65 9.35 -13.84
N GLU A 223 22.44 9.21 -14.38
CA GLU A 223 21.45 10.28 -14.46
C GLU A 223 20.14 9.86 -13.78
N GLY A 224 19.47 10.82 -13.15
CA GLY A 224 18.26 10.57 -12.36
C GLY A 224 18.52 10.53 -10.86
N ARG A 225 17.52 10.97 -10.11
CA ARG A 225 17.41 10.90 -8.65
C ARG A 225 16.02 10.39 -8.30
N LEU A 226 15.87 9.95 -7.05
CA LEU A 226 14.62 9.43 -6.52
C LEU A 226 13.40 10.28 -6.95
N GLY A 227 12.44 9.62 -7.59
CA GLY A 227 11.29 10.19 -8.28
C GLY A 227 11.47 10.12 -9.79
N TYR A 228 12.44 10.87 -10.33
CA TYR A 228 12.65 10.98 -11.79
C TYR A 228 13.33 9.75 -12.39
N GLU A 229 14.26 9.12 -11.66
CA GLU A 229 14.96 7.93 -12.15
C GLU A 229 13.98 6.77 -12.37
N GLU A 230 13.04 6.57 -11.43
CA GLU A 230 12.02 5.53 -11.51
C GLU A 230 10.99 5.83 -12.59
N TYR A 231 10.50 7.08 -12.66
CA TYR A 231 9.57 7.51 -13.71
C TYR A 231 10.14 7.25 -15.11
N ALA A 232 11.38 7.71 -15.36
CA ALA A 232 12.03 7.52 -16.64
C ALA A 232 12.22 6.04 -16.94
N ALA A 233 12.67 5.24 -15.96
CA ALA A 233 12.88 3.80 -16.12
C ALA A 233 11.59 3.04 -16.52
N ARG A 234 10.40 3.45 -16.06
CA ARG A 234 9.12 2.88 -16.54
C ARG A 234 8.90 3.13 -18.03
N GLY A 235 9.29 4.31 -18.53
CA GLY A 235 9.30 4.60 -19.96
C GLY A 235 10.13 3.60 -20.76
N TYR A 236 11.27 3.16 -20.22
CA TYR A 236 12.10 2.11 -20.82
C TYR A 236 11.42 0.73 -20.78
N GLU A 237 10.76 0.37 -19.68
CA GLU A 237 10.09 -0.94 -19.52
C GLU A 237 9.00 -1.17 -20.58
N LEU A 238 8.27 -0.12 -20.94
CA LEU A 238 7.24 -0.15 -22.00
C LEU A 238 7.77 -0.52 -23.40
N TRP A 239 9.09 -0.46 -23.57
CA TRP A 239 9.82 -0.79 -24.79
C TRP A 239 10.74 -2.01 -24.62
N GLY A 240 10.61 -2.74 -23.52
CA GLY A 240 11.34 -3.98 -23.25
C GLY A 240 12.75 -3.78 -22.71
N PHE A 241 13.13 -2.56 -22.34
CA PHE A 241 14.41 -2.26 -21.72
C PHE A 241 14.29 -2.33 -20.18
N LYS A 242 15.24 -2.99 -19.52
CA LYS A 242 15.20 -3.21 -18.07
C LYS A 242 16.25 -2.37 -17.36
N ALA A 243 15.82 -1.63 -16.34
CA ALA A 243 16.68 -0.85 -15.46
C ALA A 243 16.33 -1.14 -13.98
N PRO A 244 16.55 -2.38 -13.49
CA PRO A 244 16.06 -2.81 -12.18
C PRO A 244 16.66 -2.01 -11.02
N LYS A 245 17.88 -1.48 -11.15
CA LYS A 245 18.47 -0.63 -10.11
C LYS A 245 17.89 0.78 -10.13
N ALA A 246 17.64 1.33 -11.31
CA ALA A 246 16.93 2.61 -11.46
C ALA A 246 15.51 2.55 -10.87
N LEU A 247 14.87 1.37 -10.88
CA LEU A 247 13.55 1.15 -10.28
C LEU A 247 13.59 0.80 -8.79
N ALA A 248 14.77 0.60 -8.19
CA ALA A 248 14.88 0.07 -6.84
C ALA A 248 14.69 1.13 -5.72
N LEU A 249 14.51 2.41 -6.06
CA LEU A 249 14.48 3.60 -5.17
C LEU A 249 15.78 3.87 -4.38
N GLU A 250 16.59 2.84 -4.14
CA GLU A 250 17.88 2.95 -3.49
C GLU A 250 18.95 3.55 -4.43
N PRO A 251 19.90 4.34 -3.90
CA PRO A 251 20.16 4.53 -2.48
C PRO A 251 19.46 5.77 -1.89
N PHE A 252 18.67 5.61 -0.83
CA PHE A 252 18.00 6.74 -0.17
C PHE A 252 18.11 6.69 1.36
N LYS A 253 17.77 7.82 2.00
CA LYS A 253 17.58 7.92 3.46
C LYS A 253 16.36 8.77 3.75
N PHE A 254 15.75 8.57 4.91
CA PHE A 254 14.68 9.46 5.36
C PHE A 254 15.25 10.73 6.00
N VAL A 255 14.71 11.88 5.59
CA VAL A 255 14.94 13.18 6.21
C VAL A 255 13.60 13.75 6.66
N GLU A 256 13.55 14.29 7.87
CA GLU A 256 12.35 14.95 8.36
C GLU A 256 12.26 16.39 7.84
N VAL A 257 11.16 16.73 7.15
CA VAL A 257 10.82 18.09 6.72
C VAL A 257 9.40 18.39 7.17
N ASN A 258 9.23 19.44 7.98
CA ASN A 258 7.93 19.82 8.59
C ASN A 258 7.20 18.65 9.28
N GLY A 259 7.95 17.79 9.98
CA GLY A 259 7.41 16.63 10.70
C GLY A 259 6.96 15.47 9.80
N VAL A 260 7.34 15.48 8.52
CA VAL A 260 7.09 14.41 7.55
C VAL A 260 8.43 13.77 7.16
N LYS A 261 8.50 12.43 7.17
CA LYS A 261 9.68 11.70 6.71
C LYS A 261 9.66 11.62 5.18
N LEU A 262 10.60 12.30 4.54
CA LEU A 262 10.79 12.30 3.10
C LEU A 262 11.95 11.38 2.74
N PRO A 263 11.79 10.47 1.76
CA PRO A 263 12.91 9.78 1.19
C PRO A 263 13.74 10.78 0.38
N VAL A 264 15.05 10.74 0.57
CA VAL A 264 15.99 11.60 -0.12
C VAL A 264 17.12 10.73 -0.64
N ASP A 265 17.40 10.86 -1.93
CA ASP A 265 18.54 10.23 -2.56
C ASP A 265 19.84 10.60 -1.84
N THR A 266 20.67 9.61 -1.55
CA THR A 266 21.93 9.81 -0.83
C THR A 266 23.07 10.31 -1.72
N ARG A 267 22.89 10.27 -3.06
CA ARG A 267 23.84 10.79 -4.07
C ARG A 267 23.74 12.31 -4.16
N ASP A 268 24.38 12.99 -3.22
CA ASP A 268 24.35 14.45 -3.12
C ASP A 268 25.29 15.16 -4.12
N TYR A 269 25.11 16.48 -4.24
CA TYR A 269 25.90 17.30 -5.16
C TYR A 269 27.41 17.22 -4.90
N LYS A 270 27.85 17.09 -3.63
CA LYS A 270 29.27 17.01 -3.30
C LYS A 270 29.90 15.72 -3.80
N ALA A 271 29.19 14.61 -3.70
CA ALA A 271 29.67 13.30 -4.11
C ALA A 271 29.58 13.08 -5.63
N THR A 272 28.56 13.64 -6.29
CA THR A 272 28.24 13.29 -7.68
C THR A 272 28.18 14.45 -8.67
N ASN A 273 28.35 15.70 -8.22
CA ASN A 273 28.16 16.91 -9.03
C ASN A 273 26.76 17.01 -9.67
N ALA A 274 25.75 16.46 -8.98
CA ALA A 274 24.36 16.47 -9.39
C ALA A 274 23.47 16.49 -8.14
N ASN A 275 22.42 17.30 -8.17
CA ASN A 275 21.58 17.61 -7.02
C ASN A 275 20.65 16.45 -6.68
N ASN A 276 20.48 16.13 -5.39
CA ASN A 276 19.47 15.18 -4.90
C ASN A 276 18.16 15.87 -4.52
N TYR A 277 17.64 16.70 -5.43
CA TYR A 277 16.42 17.44 -5.19
C TYR A 277 15.20 16.52 -5.03
N VAL A 278 14.29 16.89 -4.14
CA VAL A 278 12.96 16.32 -3.99
C VAL A 278 11.95 17.35 -4.47
N VAL A 279 11.27 17.06 -5.58
CA VAL A 279 10.37 17.95 -6.32
C VAL A 279 9.05 17.23 -6.63
N SER A 280 7.99 17.98 -6.94
CA SER A 280 6.64 17.41 -7.10
C SER A 280 6.39 16.73 -8.45
N GLU A 281 6.96 17.24 -9.54
CA GLU A 281 6.60 16.84 -10.92
C GLU A 281 6.78 15.34 -11.19
N SER A 282 7.89 14.73 -10.76
CA SER A 282 8.14 13.30 -10.98
C SER A 282 7.05 12.42 -10.38
N TYR A 283 6.62 12.71 -9.15
CA TYR A 283 5.52 12.00 -8.49
C TYR A 283 4.17 12.28 -9.14
N ILE A 284 3.94 13.53 -9.57
CA ILE A 284 2.71 13.90 -10.25
C ILE A 284 2.59 13.15 -11.58
N LEU A 285 3.63 13.16 -12.39
CA LEU A 285 3.68 12.44 -13.66
C LEU A 285 3.51 10.93 -13.46
N ASP A 286 4.20 10.34 -12.48
CA ASP A 286 3.99 8.92 -12.16
C ASP A 286 2.53 8.63 -11.79
N GLY A 287 1.86 9.52 -11.06
CA GLY A 287 0.46 9.37 -10.68
C GLY A 287 -0.52 9.50 -11.83
N ILE A 288 -0.28 10.47 -12.69
CA ILE A 288 -1.12 10.77 -13.85
C ILE A 288 -0.95 9.69 -14.92
N GLU A 289 0.27 9.22 -15.16
CA GLU A 289 0.56 8.30 -16.25
C GLU A 289 0.50 6.84 -15.84
N PHE A 290 1.09 6.48 -14.69
CA PHE A 290 1.26 5.08 -14.28
C PHE A 290 0.40 4.69 -13.07
N GLY A 291 -0.11 5.65 -12.31
CA GLY A 291 -1.10 5.46 -11.26
C GLY A 291 -0.59 5.53 -9.81
N LEU A 292 0.71 5.77 -9.57
CA LEU A 292 1.34 5.77 -8.23
C LEU A 292 0.97 4.54 -7.39
N GLU A 293 1.76 3.47 -7.50
CA GLU A 293 1.58 2.27 -6.68
C GLU A 293 2.71 2.05 -5.67
N GLY A 294 2.48 1.12 -4.75
CA GLY A 294 3.47 0.70 -3.76
C GLY A 294 3.97 1.84 -2.87
N VAL A 295 5.27 1.80 -2.55
CA VAL A 295 5.92 2.77 -1.68
C VAL A 295 6.04 4.15 -2.33
N LEU A 296 6.07 4.24 -3.67
CA LEU A 296 6.16 5.51 -4.38
C LEU A 296 4.90 6.37 -4.16
N LYS A 297 3.73 5.74 -4.00
CA LYS A 297 2.48 6.40 -3.60
C LYS A 297 2.60 7.09 -2.23
N GLU A 298 3.22 6.42 -1.26
CA GLU A 298 3.48 6.98 0.06
C GLU A 298 4.45 8.15 -0.03
N TYR A 299 5.51 8.02 -0.83
CA TYR A 299 6.50 9.07 -1.05
C TYR A 299 5.88 10.31 -1.68
N ALA A 300 5.04 10.14 -2.70
CA ALA A 300 4.25 11.22 -3.30
C ALA A 300 3.34 11.92 -2.26
N ALA A 301 2.63 11.14 -1.44
CA ALA A 301 1.78 11.67 -0.37
C ALA A 301 2.57 12.45 0.68
N ASN A 302 3.77 11.96 1.05
CA ASN A 302 4.65 12.63 2.00
C ASN A 302 5.23 13.93 1.43
N VAL A 303 5.61 13.96 0.15
CA VAL A 303 6.05 15.18 -0.56
C VAL A 303 4.94 16.23 -0.60
N PHE A 304 3.69 15.82 -0.85
CA PHE A 304 2.54 16.72 -0.79
C PHE A 304 2.24 17.18 0.65
N GLU A 305 2.25 16.28 1.62
CA GLU A 305 1.95 16.58 3.02
C GLU A 305 3.00 17.52 3.65
N ALA A 306 4.29 17.40 3.30
CA ALA A 306 5.32 18.33 3.75
C ALA A 306 5.00 19.77 3.31
N GLN A 307 4.48 19.94 2.08
CA GLN A 307 4.08 21.24 1.55
C GLN A 307 2.84 21.79 2.25
N LYS A 308 1.84 20.92 2.51
CA LYS A 308 0.67 21.25 3.32
C LYS A 308 1.06 21.70 4.74
N ARG A 309 1.95 20.98 5.41
CA ARG A 309 2.40 21.33 6.77
C ARG A 309 3.25 22.59 6.81
N ARG A 310 4.03 22.88 5.77
CA ARG A 310 4.68 24.19 5.63
C ARG A 310 3.65 25.31 5.62
N TYR A 311 2.57 25.17 4.86
CA TYR A 311 1.47 26.14 4.88
C TYR A 311 0.80 26.24 6.25
N GLU A 312 0.47 25.12 6.90
CA GLU A 312 -0.15 25.14 8.23
C GLU A 312 0.74 25.83 9.28
N THR A 313 2.05 25.69 9.16
CA THR A 313 3.03 26.29 10.09
C THR A 313 3.30 27.76 9.80
N THR A 314 3.34 28.16 8.52
CA THR A 314 3.87 29.47 8.10
C THR A 314 2.85 30.39 7.44
N GLY A 315 1.69 29.86 7.06
CA GLY A 315 0.71 30.53 6.19
C GLY A 315 1.10 30.63 4.72
N GLN A 316 2.31 30.18 4.33
CA GLN A 316 2.79 30.27 2.94
C GLN A 316 2.29 29.08 2.11
N LEU A 317 1.39 29.35 1.17
CA LEU A 317 0.98 28.36 0.16
C LEU A 317 2.22 27.84 -0.58
N THR A 318 2.29 26.52 -0.75
CA THR A 318 3.48 25.83 -1.26
C THR A 318 3.04 24.72 -2.22
N ALA A 319 3.47 24.83 -3.48
CA ALA A 319 3.40 23.76 -4.48
C ALA A 319 4.67 23.86 -5.33
N VAL A 320 5.77 23.28 -4.86
CA VAL A 320 7.11 23.47 -5.40
C VAL A 320 7.51 22.33 -6.33
N THR A 321 8.11 22.69 -7.45
CA THR A 321 8.81 21.81 -8.37
C THR A 321 9.82 22.65 -9.17
N GLU A 322 10.59 22.05 -10.06
CA GLU A 322 11.42 22.80 -11.00
C GLU A 322 10.59 23.59 -12.03
N ASP A 323 10.97 24.84 -12.26
CA ASP A 323 10.27 25.74 -13.16
C ASP A 323 11.25 26.60 -13.96
N ASN A 324 10.84 27.00 -15.15
CA ASN A 324 11.51 28.10 -15.84
C ASN A 324 11.18 29.43 -15.17
N LEU A 325 12.11 30.37 -15.22
CA LEU A 325 11.96 31.74 -14.73
C LEU A 325 11.79 32.69 -15.91
N ASP A 326 11.03 33.77 -15.72
CA ASP A 326 10.86 34.87 -16.67
C ASP A 326 12.04 35.86 -16.68
N GLN A 327 13.09 35.55 -15.92
CA GLN A 327 14.31 36.34 -15.79
C GLN A 327 15.49 35.41 -15.46
N ALA A 328 16.72 35.91 -15.60
CA ALA A 328 17.92 35.15 -15.26
C ALA A 328 17.87 34.64 -13.81
N PRO A 329 18.25 33.38 -13.54
CA PRO A 329 18.95 32.43 -14.42
C PRO A 329 18.06 31.57 -15.35
N TYR A 330 16.78 31.93 -15.54
CA TYR A 330 15.81 31.29 -16.45
C TYR A 330 15.35 29.87 -16.09
N PHE A 331 15.94 29.26 -15.06
CA PHE A 331 15.52 27.96 -14.53
C PHE A 331 15.85 27.84 -13.04
N ILE A 332 14.99 27.15 -12.30
CA ILE A 332 15.14 26.91 -10.87
C ILE A 332 14.59 25.54 -10.50
N TYR A 333 15.22 24.88 -9.54
CA TYR A 333 14.61 23.78 -8.81
C TYR A 333 14.00 24.32 -7.52
N ASN A 334 12.67 24.54 -7.49
CA ASN A 334 12.00 24.77 -6.20
C ASN A 334 11.76 23.40 -5.56
N THR A 335 12.48 23.13 -4.46
CA THR A 335 12.50 21.80 -3.85
C THR A 335 11.80 21.79 -2.51
N VAL A 336 11.27 20.62 -2.14
CA VAL A 336 10.93 20.31 -0.74
C VAL A 336 12.20 20.08 0.07
N TYR A 337 13.22 19.50 -0.56
CA TYR A 337 14.55 19.29 0.00
C TYR A 337 15.59 19.22 -1.12
N ALA A 338 16.78 19.76 -0.88
CA ALA A 338 17.97 19.47 -1.68
C ALA A 338 19.26 19.62 -0.85
N ASN A 339 20.20 18.70 -1.05
CA ASN A 339 21.59 18.77 -0.58
C ASN A 339 21.77 19.18 0.90
N GLY A 340 20.92 18.66 1.79
CA GLY A 340 20.98 18.94 3.24
C GLY A 340 20.05 20.05 3.71
N VAL A 341 19.34 20.72 2.80
CA VAL A 341 18.56 21.92 3.10
C VAL A 341 17.10 21.70 2.69
N ALA A 342 16.19 21.83 3.66
CA ALA A 342 14.75 21.84 3.41
C ALA A 342 14.34 23.12 2.68
N TRP A 343 13.36 23.02 1.79
CA TRP A 343 12.77 24.14 1.04
C TRP A 343 13.78 24.93 0.22
N ALA A 344 14.86 24.31 -0.27
CA ALA A 344 15.94 25.01 -0.95
C ALA A 344 15.60 25.26 -2.44
N PRO A 345 15.42 26.52 -2.86
CA PRO A 345 15.35 26.86 -4.28
C PRO A 345 16.77 27.00 -4.81
N ILE A 346 17.16 26.09 -5.70
CA ILE A 346 18.55 25.99 -6.17
C ILE A 346 18.67 26.07 -7.69
N THR A 347 19.82 26.55 -8.17
CA THR A 347 20.24 26.39 -9.56
C THR A 347 20.82 24.98 -9.79
N GLU A 348 21.09 24.63 -11.05
CA GLU A 348 21.81 23.40 -11.40
C GLU A 348 23.16 23.27 -10.68
N LYS A 349 23.83 24.39 -10.42
CA LYS A 349 25.11 24.46 -9.69
C LYS A 349 24.95 24.41 -8.16
N ASN A 350 23.76 24.09 -7.66
CA ASN A 350 23.42 24.07 -6.24
C ASN A 350 23.53 25.45 -5.54
N GLU A 351 23.42 26.55 -6.30
CA GLU A 351 23.41 27.91 -5.73
C GLU A 351 21.99 28.24 -5.26
N GLN A 352 21.83 28.67 -4.01
CA GLN A 352 20.52 29.02 -3.46
C GLN A 352 20.06 30.40 -3.93
N ILE A 353 18.85 30.47 -4.47
CA ILE A 353 18.23 31.68 -5.03
C ILE A 353 16.80 31.88 -4.48
N PRO A 354 16.65 32.11 -3.16
CA PRO A 354 15.35 32.16 -2.47
C PRO A 354 14.35 33.19 -2.99
N GLN A 355 14.82 34.29 -3.56
CA GLN A 355 14.00 35.33 -4.15
C GLN A 355 13.13 34.85 -5.33
N PHE A 356 13.50 33.73 -5.94
CA PHE A 356 12.77 33.15 -7.08
C PHE A 356 11.91 31.95 -6.69
N ARG A 357 11.80 31.63 -5.38
CA ARG A 357 10.89 30.59 -4.92
C ARG A 357 9.46 30.93 -5.33
N ASN A 358 8.74 29.98 -5.91
CA ASN A 358 7.39 30.20 -6.41
C ASN A 358 6.46 29.02 -6.12
N ILE A 359 5.16 29.29 -6.18
CA ILE A 359 4.10 28.29 -6.26
C ILE A 359 3.95 27.92 -7.73
N SER A 360 4.31 26.70 -8.10
CA SER A 360 4.26 26.21 -9.49
C SER A 360 2.83 25.92 -9.91
N THR A 361 2.44 26.43 -11.08
CA THR A 361 1.10 26.23 -11.64
C THR A 361 0.86 24.76 -11.97
N LYS A 362 1.82 24.10 -12.63
CA LYS A 362 1.72 22.68 -12.99
C LYS A 362 1.67 21.76 -11.77
N ALA A 363 2.44 22.06 -10.72
CA ALA A 363 2.41 21.26 -9.50
C ALA A 363 1.07 21.40 -8.76
N ALA A 364 0.54 22.62 -8.68
CA ALA A 364 -0.76 22.88 -8.05
C ALA A 364 -1.93 22.22 -8.81
N TYR A 365 -1.92 22.23 -10.15
CA TYR A 365 -2.86 21.43 -10.95
C TYR A 365 -2.69 19.93 -10.67
N GLY A 366 -1.46 19.43 -10.65
CA GLY A 366 -1.20 18.01 -10.38
C GLY A 366 -1.74 17.56 -9.02
N TRP A 367 -1.42 18.29 -7.95
CA TRP A 367 -1.95 18.00 -6.62
C TRP A 367 -3.47 18.13 -6.53
N ARG A 368 -4.07 19.10 -7.23
CA ARG A 368 -5.54 19.28 -7.27
C ARG A 368 -6.26 18.06 -7.80
N TYR A 369 -5.73 17.42 -8.84
CA TYR A 369 -6.41 16.32 -9.52
C TYR A 369 -5.97 14.94 -9.02
N LEU A 370 -4.79 14.82 -8.41
CA LEU A 370 -4.39 13.62 -7.67
C LEU A 370 -5.07 13.50 -6.29
N TYR A 371 -5.35 14.63 -5.64
CA TYR A 371 -6.01 14.68 -4.32
C TYR A 371 -7.26 15.57 -4.35
N PRO A 372 -8.31 15.18 -5.10
CA PRO A 372 -9.42 16.07 -5.42
C PRO A 372 -10.28 16.50 -4.23
N ASP A 373 -10.30 15.69 -3.16
CA ASP A 373 -11.05 15.97 -1.93
C ASP A 373 -10.20 16.70 -0.87
N ASN A 374 -8.94 17.01 -1.17
CA ASN A 374 -8.04 17.63 -0.21
C ASN A 374 -8.20 19.17 -0.20
N PRO A 375 -8.56 19.79 0.94
CA PRO A 375 -8.76 21.24 1.00
C PRO A 375 -7.51 22.07 0.73
N TYR A 376 -6.32 21.56 1.04
CA TYR A 376 -5.07 22.25 0.74
C TYR A 376 -4.73 22.21 -0.75
N ALA A 377 -4.97 21.07 -1.42
CA ALA A 377 -4.82 20.96 -2.87
C ALA A 377 -5.72 21.97 -3.60
N GLN A 378 -6.97 22.12 -3.15
CA GLN A 378 -7.88 23.15 -3.64
C GLN A 378 -7.34 24.57 -3.40
N LYS A 379 -6.81 24.87 -2.20
CA LYS A 379 -6.23 26.19 -1.88
C LYS A 379 -5.05 26.57 -2.78
N VAL A 380 -4.10 25.66 -3.02
CA VAL A 380 -2.96 25.95 -3.90
C VAL A 380 -3.39 26.10 -5.36
N PHE A 381 -4.38 25.32 -5.79
CA PHE A 381 -4.99 25.45 -7.11
C PHE A 381 -5.69 26.80 -7.31
N ASP A 382 -6.51 27.23 -6.36
CA ASP A 382 -7.22 28.51 -6.44
C ASP A 382 -6.26 29.71 -6.52
N ALA A 383 -5.06 29.59 -5.96
CA ALA A 383 -4.03 30.61 -6.04
C ALA A 383 -3.41 30.74 -7.45
N VAL A 384 -3.50 29.70 -8.29
CA VAL A 384 -2.80 29.67 -9.59
C VAL A 384 -3.70 29.48 -10.80
N LYS A 385 -4.97 29.05 -10.64
CA LYS A 385 -5.85 28.71 -11.77
C LYS A 385 -6.09 29.84 -12.78
N GLY A 386 -5.94 31.10 -12.32
CA GLY A 386 -6.02 32.29 -13.17
C GLY A 386 -4.69 32.78 -13.75
N LEU A 387 -3.56 32.11 -13.50
CA LEU A 387 -2.23 32.55 -13.95
C LEU A 387 -2.00 32.21 -15.42
N LYS A 388 -2.59 33.03 -16.28
CA LYS A 388 -2.55 32.90 -17.74
C LYS A 388 -2.04 34.18 -18.36
N SER A 389 -1.48 34.08 -19.56
CA SER A 389 -1.14 35.28 -20.34
C SER A 389 -2.42 36.05 -20.72
N PRO A 390 -2.36 37.40 -20.83
CA PRO A 390 -3.53 38.23 -21.13
C PRO A 390 -4.26 37.89 -22.43
N ASP A 391 -3.55 37.32 -23.39
CA ASP A 391 -4.05 36.85 -24.69
C ASP A 391 -4.53 35.39 -24.68
N ASN A 392 -4.53 34.74 -23.50
CA ASN A 392 -4.77 33.29 -23.33
C ASN A 392 -3.80 32.40 -24.13
N GLY A 393 -2.62 32.92 -24.48
CA GLY A 393 -1.54 32.20 -25.15
C GLY A 393 -0.86 31.10 -24.32
N GLY A 394 -1.23 30.93 -23.06
CA GLY A 394 -0.79 29.82 -22.20
C GLY A 394 -0.86 30.16 -20.71
N PHE A 395 -0.62 29.16 -19.87
CA PHE A 395 -0.40 29.32 -18.44
C PHE A 395 1.04 29.73 -18.14
N TYR A 396 1.15 30.65 -17.19
CA TYR A 396 2.41 31.05 -16.58
C TYR A 396 2.95 29.96 -15.64
N ALA A 397 4.27 29.88 -15.53
CA ALA A 397 4.95 28.85 -14.75
C ALA A 397 4.54 28.84 -13.27
N GLY A 398 4.29 29.99 -12.65
CA GLY A 398 3.88 30.04 -11.25
C GLY A 398 3.71 31.46 -10.68
N LEU A 399 3.66 31.53 -9.35
CA LEU A 399 3.52 32.78 -8.57
C LEU A 399 4.67 32.89 -7.57
N TYR A 400 5.53 33.91 -7.68
CA TYR A 400 6.64 34.10 -6.76
C TYR A 400 6.14 34.29 -5.32
N GLU A 401 6.75 33.57 -4.37
CA GLU A 401 6.33 33.59 -2.97
C GLU A 401 6.57 34.96 -2.33
N GLU A 402 7.71 35.59 -2.61
CA GLU A 402 8.10 36.87 -1.99
C GLU A 402 7.37 38.06 -2.61
N SER A 403 7.48 38.24 -3.92
CA SER A 403 6.93 39.41 -4.61
C SER A 403 5.43 39.32 -4.89
N LYS A 404 4.85 38.10 -4.80
CA LYS A 404 3.49 37.78 -5.24
C LYS A 404 3.20 38.15 -6.70
N GLN A 405 4.25 38.36 -7.50
CA GLN A 405 4.12 38.59 -8.93
C GLN A 405 4.10 37.25 -9.69
N PRO A 406 3.36 37.16 -10.80
CA PRO A 406 3.43 35.98 -11.67
C PRO A 406 4.85 35.80 -12.21
N ASN A 407 5.36 34.58 -12.15
CA ASN A 407 6.49 34.14 -12.98
C ASN A 407 5.94 33.90 -14.39
N LYS A 408 6.13 34.88 -15.27
CA LYS A 408 5.47 34.94 -16.59
C LYS A 408 6.08 34.01 -17.64
N SER A 409 6.96 33.09 -17.25
CA SER A 409 7.54 32.13 -18.17
C SER A 409 6.43 31.25 -18.76
N LEU A 410 6.42 31.14 -20.09
CA LEU A 410 5.48 30.31 -20.85
C LEU A 410 6.27 29.14 -21.43
N THR A 411 5.90 27.92 -21.05
CA THR A 411 6.66 26.72 -21.43
C THR A 411 5.77 25.56 -21.85
N GLY A 412 6.34 24.69 -22.67
CA GLY A 412 5.71 23.44 -23.10
C GLY A 412 5.58 22.44 -21.96
N ASN A 413 6.50 22.47 -20.99
CA ASN A 413 6.40 21.64 -19.78
C ASN A 413 5.15 22.03 -18.95
N THR A 414 4.99 23.30 -18.56
CA THR A 414 3.84 23.74 -17.76
C THR A 414 2.51 23.49 -18.47
N ASN A 415 2.40 23.90 -19.73
CA ASN A 415 1.15 23.79 -20.48
C ASN A 415 0.85 22.35 -20.91
N GLY A 416 1.87 21.55 -21.19
CA GLY A 416 1.72 20.13 -21.54
C GLY A 416 1.19 19.33 -20.36
N LEU A 417 1.81 19.47 -19.18
CA LEU A 417 1.34 18.78 -17.97
C LEU A 417 -0.07 19.19 -17.59
N ILE A 418 -0.41 20.49 -17.62
CA ILE A 418 -1.77 20.94 -17.29
C ILE A 418 -2.80 20.28 -18.21
N LEU A 419 -2.54 20.25 -19.52
CA LEU A 419 -3.47 19.65 -20.47
C LEU A 419 -3.58 18.12 -20.28
N GLU A 420 -2.46 17.45 -20.00
CA GLU A 420 -2.42 16.03 -19.68
C GLU A 420 -3.20 15.69 -18.39
N ILE A 421 -3.04 16.50 -17.34
CA ILE A 421 -3.75 16.36 -16.06
C ILE A 421 -5.26 16.55 -16.25
N ILE A 422 -5.69 17.54 -17.04
CA ILE A 422 -7.10 17.76 -17.35
C ILE A 422 -7.67 16.55 -18.11
N TYR A 423 -6.91 15.98 -19.04
CA TYR A 423 -7.30 14.76 -19.74
C TYR A 423 -7.40 13.54 -18.82
N PHE A 424 -6.45 13.36 -17.90
CA PHE A 424 -6.51 12.35 -16.83
C PHE A 424 -7.81 12.49 -16.00
N LYS A 425 -8.14 13.72 -15.59
CA LYS A 425 -9.39 13.97 -14.88
C LYS A 425 -10.61 13.65 -15.74
N ALA A 426 -10.60 14.01 -17.01
CA ALA A 426 -11.71 13.77 -17.93
C ALA A 426 -12.04 12.28 -18.08
N ARG A 427 -11.01 11.43 -17.95
CA ARG A 427 -11.12 9.96 -17.96
C ARG A 427 -11.54 9.36 -16.60
N GLY A 428 -11.97 10.20 -15.65
CA GLY A 428 -12.38 9.76 -14.31
C GLY A 428 -11.19 9.48 -13.40
N ASN A 429 -10.13 10.29 -13.48
CA ASN A 429 -8.89 10.14 -12.71
C ASN A 429 -8.22 8.77 -12.92
N ARG A 430 -8.26 8.28 -14.17
CA ARG A 430 -7.66 6.99 -14.56
C ARG A 430 -6.28 7.23 -15.19
N PRO A 431 -5.25 6.47 -14.78
CA PRO A 431 -3.92 6.62 -15.35
C PRO A 431 -3.91 6.37 -16.86
N LEU A 432 -2.97 7.01 -17.55
CA LEU A 432 -2.85 6.92 -19.02
C LEU A 432 -2.30 5.56 -19.48
N ILE A 433 -1.51 4.91 -18.64
CA ILE A 433 -0.85 3.63 -18.86
C ILE A 433 -1.29 2.67 -17.75
N GLY A 434 -1.62 1.42 -18.10
CA GLY A 434 -2.00 0.41 -17.12
C GLY A 434 -0.82 0.05 -16.21
N SER A 435 -1.01 0.10 -14.89
CA SER A 435 0.03 -0.20 -13.90
C SER A 435 0.59 -1.62 -14.00
N ASN A 436 -0.18 -2.56 -14.55
CA ASN A 436 0.25 -3.93 -14.82
C ASN A 436 1.32 -4.06 -15.93
N LEU A 437 1.62 -2.99 -16.66
CA LEU A 437 2.61 -2.98 -17.74
C LEU A 437 4.03 -2.59 -17.29
N VAL A 438 4.19 -2.14 -16.04
CA VAL A 438 5.45 -1.57 -15.51
C VAL A 438 5.71 -2.03 -14.08
N THR A 439 6.97 -2.01 -13.64
CA THR A 439 7.39 -2.58 -12.35
C THR A 439 7.51 -1.50 -11.29
N PHE A 440 6.62 -1.50 -10.29
CA PHE A 440 6.80 -0.63 -9.12
C PHE A 440 7.81 -1.21 -8.14
N ALA A 441 8.66 -0.35 -7.59
CA ALA A 441 9.61 -0.71 -6.55
C ALA A 441 8.86 -1.40 -5.39
N SER A 442 9.19 -2.67 -5.17
CA SER A 442 8.85 -3.34 -3.92
C SER A 442 9.93 -2.97 -2.90
N PRO A 443 9.63 -2.83 -1.59
CA PRO A 443 10.68 -2.67 -0.59
C PRO A 443 11.67 -3.83 -0.75
N SER A 444 12.89 -3.51 -1.20
CA SER A 444 13.74 -4.45 -1.93
C SER A 444 14.79 -5.12 -1.06
N GLY A 445 15.10 -6.35 -1.49
CA GLY A 445 16.27 -7.17 -1.23
C GLY A 445 15.98 -8.54 -1.88
N ASP A 446 16.60 -8.97 -2.98
CA ASP A 446 17.81 -8.54 -3.66
C ASP A 446 17.73 -8.95 -5.16
N ASN A 447 18.73 -8.56 -5.95
CA ASN A 447 18.81 -8.71 -7.41
C ASN A 447 19.19 -10.12 -7.90
N SER A 448 18.53 -10.59 -8.96
CA SER A 448 19.17 -11.45 -9.96
C SER A 448 18.69 -11.18 -11.38
N ALA A 449 19.67 -10.88 -12.24
CA ALA A 449 19.54 -10.56 -13.64
C ALA A 449 19.11 -11.78 -14.48
N ALA A 450 18.27 -11.53 -15.48
CA ALA A 450 17.96 -12.50 -16.52
C ALA A 450 19.06 -12.54 -17.60
N ALA A 451 19.40 -13.74 -18.08
CA ALA A 451 19.78 -14.02 -19.46
C ALA A 451 19.60 -15.54 -19.74
N PRO A 452 19.54 -16.00 -21.00
CA PRO A 452 18.38 -15.99 -21.92
C PRO A 452 17.89 -17.41 -22.31
N SER A 453 16.77 -17.49 -23.05
CA SER A 453 16.23 -18.68 -23.75
C SER A 453 17.27 -19.35 -24.68
N ASN A 454 17.31 -20.64 -25.07
CA ASN A 454 16.48 -21.87 -25.16
C ASN A 454 17.48 -23.03 -25.57
N PRO A 455 17.16 -24.33 -25.85
CA PRO A 455 15.95 -25.15 -25.70
C PRO A 455 16.19 -26.54 -25.01
N ALA A 456 15.15 -27.39 -24.91
CA ALA A 456 15.21 -28.81 -24.48
C ALA A 456 16.07 -29.69 -25.44
N PRO A 457 16.66 -30.87 -25.04
CA PRO A 457 15.89 -32.09 -24.65
C PRO A 457 16.55 -33.10 -23.63
N GLU A 458 15.70 -33.99 -23.10
CA GLU A 458 15.85 -35.39 -22.60
C GLU A 458 17.12 -35.99 -21.93
N SER A 459 16.82 -36.76 -20.86
CA SER A 459 17.41 -38.04 -20.36
C SER A 459 18.46 -38.08 -19.21
N ALA A 460 18.11 -38.92 -18.20
CA ALA A 460 18.67 -39.36 -16.90
C ALA A 460 20.18 -39.80 -16.79
N PRO A 461 20.73 -40.32 -15.65
CA PRO A 461 20.40 -40.33 -14.20
C PRO A 461 21.60 -39.96 -13.24
N THR A 462 21.34 -39.90 -11.91
CA THR A 462 22.30 -39.81 -10.75
C THR A 462 23.19 -41.08 -10.60
N PRO A 463 24.32 -41.15 -9.83
CA PRO A 463 24.57 -40.76 -8.41
C PRO A 463 25.98 -40.10 -8.16
N THR A 464 26.42 -39.52 -7.02
CA THR A 464 26.76 -40.09 -5.67
C THR A 464 27.47 -38.98 -4.84
N ALA A 465 27.38 -38.98 -3.50
CA ALA A 465 28.19 -38.17 -2.55
C ALA A 465 29.22 -39.07 -1.81
N PRO A 466 30.27 -38.62 -1.05
CA PRO A 466 30.18 -37.79 0.19
C PRO A 466 31.47 -36.92 0.53
N PRO A 467 31.82 -36.49 1.80
CA PRO A 467 31.81 -35.10 2.34
C PRO A 467 33.20 -34.65 2.94
N PRO A 468 33.31 -33.73 3.95
CA PRO A 468 32.84 -32.34 4.15
C PRO A 468 34.00 -31.31 4.39
N ALA A 469 33.73 -30.01 4.29
CA ALA A 469 34.54 -28.97 4.96
C ALA A 469 33.67 -27.79 5.42
N ALA A 470 33.97 -27.30 6.62
CA ALA A 470 33.12 -26.47 7.46
C ALA A 470 33.20 -24.96 7.17
N THR A 471 32.15 -24.28 7.66
CA THR A 471 32.07 -22.87 8.08
C THR A 471 32.26 -21.77 7.04
N ALA A 472 31.13 -21.22 6.56
CA ALA A 472 31.01 -19.80 6.26
C ALA A 472 29.58 -19.33 6.57
N THR A 473 29.50 -18.26 7.34
CA THR A 473 28.34 -17.54 7.85
C THR A 473 27.30 -17.19 6.78
N ALA A 474 26.03 -17.49 7.07
CA ALA A 474 24.89 -17.22 6.20
C ALA A 474 24.64 -15.71 5.99
N LYS A 475 24.62 -15.29 4.72
CA LYS A 475 23.93 -14.06 4.26
C LYS A 475 22.41 -14.29 4.32
N PRO A 476 21.59 -13.26 4.59
CA PRO A 476 20.14 -13.42 4.54
C PRO A 476 19.66 -13.59 3.09
N THR A 477 18.97 -14.69 2.85
CA THR A 477 18.36 -15.13 1.59
C THR A 477 17.21 -14.23 1.17
N GLU A 478 17.09 -13.97 -0.14
CA GLU A 478 15.87 -13.48 -0.80
C GLU A 478 14.63 -14.21 -0.24
N THR A 479 13.66 -13.48 0.33
CA THR A 479 12.43 -14.09 0.86
C THR A 479 11.51 -14.53 -0.29
N ASN A 480 11.62 -15.81 -0.68
CA ASN A 480 10.66 -16.49 -1.55
C ASN A 480 9.27 -16.51 -0.92
N VAL A 481 8.30 -15.80 -1.52
CA VAL A 481 6.89 -15.86 -1.09
C VAL A 481 6.30 -17.23 -1.43
N VAL A 482 5.84 -17.95 -0.42
CA VAL A 482 5.23 -19.28 -0.56
C VAL A 482 3.80 -19.14 -1.09
N ALA A 483 3.42 -20.01 -2.02
CA ALA A 483 2.04 -20.10 -2.51
C ALA A 483 1.25 -21.16 -1.73
N VAL A 484 0.11 -20.75 -1.18
CA VAL A 484 -0.87 -21.60 -0.49
C VAL A 484 -2.12 -21.66 -1.36
N ALA A 485 -2.48 -22.84 -1.84
CA ALA A 485 -3.80 -23.03 -2.44
C ALA A 485 -4.88 -22.99 -1.36
N PRO A 486 -6.06 -22.37 -1.60
CA PRO A 486 -7.15 -22.36 -0.65
C PRO A 486 -7.69 -23.78 -0.43
N ILE A 487 -8.33 -24.03 0.71
CA ILE A 487 -9.03 -25.32 0.92
C ILE A 487 -10.14 -25.48 -0.14
N PRO A 488 -10.59 -26.73 -0.40
CA PRO A 488 -11.73 -26.97 -1.28
C PRO A 488 -12.95 -26.13 -0.89
N SER A 489 -13.79 -25.79 -1.87
CA SER A 489 -15.05 -25.09 -1.62
C SER A 489 -15.90 -25.87 -0.61
N VAL A 490 -16.49 -25.16 0.35
CA VAL A 490 -17.40 -25.73 1.34
C VAL A 490 -18.86 -25.77 0.86
N GLY A 491 -19.09 -25.46 -0.42
CA GLY A 491 -20.43 -25.35 -1.01
C GLY A 491 -21.03 -23.96 -0.85
N LYS A 492 -22.36 -23.87 -0.94
CA LYS A 492 -23.10 -22.62 -0.77
C LYS A 492 -23.16 -22.27 0.72
N LEU A 493 -22.79 -21.04 1.08
CA LEU A 493 -22.83 -20.59 2.46
C LEU A 493 -24.27 -20.37 2.94
N SER A 494 -24.47 -20.59 4.23
CA SER A 494 -25.69 -20.19 4.93
C SER A 494 -25.93 -18.69 4.81
N SER A 495 -27.20 -18.30 4.82
CA SER A 495 -27.59 -16.89 4.76
C SER A 495 -26.98 -16.10 5.91
N ARG A 496 -26.48 -14.89 5.62
CA ARG A 496 -25.94 -13.96 6.61
C ARG A 496 -26.93 -13.71 7.74
N LEU A 497 -26.39 -13.42 8.93
CA LEU A 497 -27.20 -12.94 10.04
C LEU A 497 -27.88 -11.63 9.63
N GLU A 498 -29.20 -11.57 9.81
CA GLU A 498 -29.96 -10.35 9.56
C GLU A 498 -29.62 -9.27 10.60
N LEU A 499 -29.26 -8.08 10.11
CA LEU A 499 -29.00 -6.94 10.99
C LEU A 499 -30.31 -6.46 11.62
N ALA A 500 -30.28 -6.07 12.90
CA ALA A 500 -31.45 -5.52 13.58
C ALA A 500 -31.89 -4.17 12.97
N ARG A 501 -30.95 -3.49 12.31
CA ARG A 501 -31.18 -2.30 11.47
C ARG A 501 -30.08 -2.21 10.41
N PRO A 502 -30.34 -1.58 9.24
CA PRO A 502 -29.28 -1.27 8.32
C PRO A 502 -28.26 -0.30 8.95
N LEU A 503 -27.03 -0.36 8.47
CA LEU A 503 -26.02 0.65 8.81
C LEU A 503 -26.43 2.01 8.25
N THR A 504 -26.22 3.05 9.04
CA THR A 504 -26.21 4.42 8.54
C THR A 504 -25.04 4.62 7.57
N ALA A 505 -25.12 5.64 6.71
CA ALA A 505 -24.01 5.97 5.79
C ALA A 505 -22.68 6.22 6.53
N VAL A 506 -22.75 6.82 7.72
CA VAL A 506 -21.58 7.10 8.56
C VAL A 506 -20.99 5.81 9.13
N GLU A 507 -21.81 4.91 9.66
CA GLU A 507 -21.34 3.61 10.18
C GLU A 507 -20.78 2.74 9.06
N ARG A 508 -21.40 2.74 7.88
CA ARG A 508 -20.87 2.06 6.69
C ARG A 508 -19.49 2.58 6.33
N ARG A 509 -19.30 3.90 6.31
CA ARG A 509 -17.99 4.53 6.06
C ARG A 509 -16.95 4.11 7.10
N TYR A 510 -17.34 4.02 8.38
CA TYR A 510 -16.44 3.56 9.43
C TYR A 510 -16.06 2.09 9.26
N ALA A 511 -17.03 1.24 8.91
CA ALA A 511 -16.79 -0.16 8.65
C ALA A 511 -15.90 -0.37 7.41
N GLU A 512 -16.15 0.35 6.32
CA GLU A 512 -15.29 0.35 5.12
C GLU A 512 -13.87 0.83 5.43
N GLY A 513 -13.74 1.92 6.18
CA GLY A 513 -12.46 2.44 6.66
C GLY A 513 -11.69 1.37 7.42
N ALA A 514 -12.31 0.71 8.40
CA ALA A 514 -11.67 -0.35 9.17
C ALA A 514 -11.31 -1.57 8.30
N TRP A 515 -12.18 -1.97 7.37
CA TRP A 515 -11.90 -3.07 6.44
C TRP A 515 -10.72 -2.79 5.50
N ASN A 516 -10.48 -1.52 5.15
CA ASN A 516 -9.37 -1.14 4.27
C ASN A 516 -7.99 -1.53 4.84
N TYR A 517 -7.83 -1.63 6.16
CA TYR A 517 -6.62 -2.19 6.76
C TYR A 517 -6.32 -3.61 6.25
N PHE A 518 -7.32 -4.49 6.29
CA PHE A 518 -7.18 -5.88 5.88
C PHE A 518 -7.01 -6.02 4.37
N LYS A 519 -7.54 -5.08 3.58
CA LYS A 519 -7.26 -5.02 2.14
C LYS A 519 -5.82 -4.58 1.86
N ALA A 520 -5.33 -3.54 2.53
CA ALA A 520 -3.98 -3.00 2.32
C ALA A 520 -2.87 -3.95 2.79
N ASN A 521 -3.14 -4.80 3.77
CA ASN A 521 -2.14 -5.67 4.40
C ASN A 521 -2.28 -7.16 4.03
N TYR A 522 -3.10 -7.49 3.03
CA TYR A 522 -3.33 -8.86 2.57
C TYR A 522 -2.18 -9.40 1.71
N GLN A 523 -1.72 -10.61 2.00
CA GLN A 523 -0.82 -11.37 1.14
C GLN A 523 -1.64 -12.40 0.33
N PRO A 524 -1.96 -12.12 -0.95
CA PRO A 524 -2.84 -13.00 -1.74
C PRO A 524 -2.27 -14.38 -2.01
N LYS A 525 -0.95 -14.56 -1.97
CA LYS A 525 -0.33 -15.89 -2.17
C LYS A 525 -0.48 -16.82 -0.99
N THR A 526 -0.63 -16.29 0.22
CA THR A 526 -0.74 -17.11 1.44
C THR A 526 -2.12 -17.02 2.08
N GLY A 527 -2.87 -15.94 1.87
CA GLY A 527 -4.13 -15.70 2.59
C GLY A 527 -3.98 -14.96 3.91
N LEU A 528 -2.74 -14.65 4.32
CA LEU A 528 -2.46 -14.03 5.60
C LEU A 528 -2.48 -12.49 5.50
N VAL A 529 -2.74 -11.83 6.63
CA VAL A 529 -2.73 -10.36 6.76
C VAL A 529 -1.71 -9.98 7.82
N SER A 530 -0.93 -8.91 7.62
CA SER A 530 -0.03 -8.41 8.67
C SER A 530 -0.79 -7.93 9.90
N ASP A 531 -0.28 -8.21 11.09
CA ASP A 531 -0.84 -7.69 12.36
C ASP A 531 -0.57 -6.20 12.57
N ARG A 532 0.57 -5.74 12.06
CA ARG A 532 1.02 -4.35 12.05
C ARG A 532 1.40 -3.98 10.63
N SER A 533 0.98 -2.81 10.16
CA SER A 533 1.24 -2.39 8.77
C SER A 533 2.74 -2.21 8.46
N ASP A 534 3.53 -1.91 9.48
CA ASP A 534 4.98 -1.70 9.40
C ASP A 534 5.80 -3.00 9.35
N THR A 535 5.17 -4.17 9.50
CA THR A 535 5.85 -5.47 9.42
C THR A 535 5.14 -6.42 8.46
N LYS A 536 5.85 -7.45 8.00
CA LYS A 536 5.28 -8.54 7.18
C LYS A 536 5.10 -9.81 8.01
N ALA A 537 4.52 -9.66 9.20
CA ALA A 537 4.27 -10.76 10.11
C ALA A 537 2.87 -10.70 10.72
N ALA A 538 2.39 -11.87 11.12
CA ALA A 538 1.14 -12.05 11.85
C ALA A 538 1.36 -12.96 13.06
N THR A 539 0.81 -12.58 14.20
CA THR A 539 0.70 -13.44 15.38
C THR A 539 -0.56 -14.29 15.26
N ILE A 540 -0.65 -15.36 16.05
CA ILE A 540 -1.89 -16.14 16.07
C ILE A 540 -3.07 -15.33 16.63
N TRP A 541 -2.80 -14.37 17.52
CA TRP A 541 -3.81 -13.41 17.97
C TRP A 541 -4.36 -12.59 16.79
N GLY A 542 -3.47 -12.00 15.99
CA GLY A 542 -3.87 -11.16 14.86
C GLY A 542 -4.50 -11.93 13.70
N LEU A 543 -4.16 -13.21 13.51
CA LEU A 543 -4.92 -14.10 12.61
C LEU A 543 -6.35 -14.35 13.11
N GLY A 544 -6.55 -14.45 14.43
CA GLY A 544 -7.88 -14.46 15.04
C GLY A 544 -8.61 -13.13 14.85
N ASP A 545 -7.93 -11.99 14.99
CA ASP A 545 -8.49 -10.67 14.69
C ASP A 545 -8.91 -10.52 13.23
N TYR A 546 -8.12 -11.06 12.29
CA TYR A 546 -8.47 -11.07 10.87
C TYR A 546 -9.72 -11.91 10.60
N LEU A 547 -9.84 -13.11 11.18
CA LEU A 547 -11.03 -13.94 10.99
C LEU A 547 -12.29 -13.30 11.62
N ALA A 548 -12.15 -12.68 12.79
CA ALA A 548 -13.25 -11.93 13.40
C ALA A 548 -13.65 -10.70 12.55
N ALA A 549 -12.68 -10.01 11.95
CA ALA A 549 -12.92 -8.90 11.02
C ALA A 549 -13.61 -9.36 9.74
N LEU A 550 -13.22 -10.52 9.17
CA LEU A 550 -13.89 -11.14 8.03
C LEU A 550 -15.37 -11.42 8.33
N GLN A 551 -15.67 -12.06 9.46
CA GLN A 551 -17.04 -12.33 9.89
C GLN A 551 -17.85 -11.04 10.04
N ALA A 552 -17.26 -10.03 10.70
CA ALA A 552 -17.92 -8.75 10.90
C ALA A 552 -18.16 -8.01 9.58
N ALA A 553 -17.17 -7.94 8.69
CA ALA A 553 -17.30 -7.30 7.38
C ALA A 553 -18.32 -8.00 6.47
N ASP A 554 -18.40 -9.33 6.51
CA ASP A 554 -19.41 -10.09 5.77
C ASP A 554 -20.83 -9.78 6.30
N THR A 555 -21.00 -9.89 7.62
CA THR A 555 -22.31 -9.66 8.27
C THR A 555 -22.78 -8.20 8.14
N LEU A 556 -21.86 -7.25 8.17
CA LEU A 556 -22.11 -5.82 7.96
C LEU A 556 -22.30 -5.45 6.48
N GLU A 557 -22.17 -6.42 5.56
CA GLU A 557 -22.28 -6.22 4.12
C GLU A 557 -21.27 -5.21 3.56
N ILE A 558 -20.05 -5.24 4.08
CA ILE A 558 -18.90 -4.46 3.60
C ILE A 558 -18.13 -5.21 2.53
N ILE A 559 -18.16 -6.56 2.58
CA ILE A 559 -17.61 -7.45 1.57
C ILE A 559 -18.66 -8.35 0.97
N SER A 560 -18.37 -8.90 -0.20
CA SER A 560 -19.20 -9.92 -0.84
C SER A 560 -19.02 -11.30 -0.17
N GLU A 561 -20.04 -12.14 -0.27
CA GLU A 561 -20.00 -13.54 0.19
C GLU A 561 -18.84 -14.29 -0.48
N THR A 562 -18.58 -14.01 -1.76
CA THR A 562 -17.45 -14.59 -2.51
C THR A 562 -16.09 -14.18 -1.92
N GLU A 563 -15.91 -12.90 -1.59
CA GLU A 563 -14.66 -12.42 -0.99
C GLU A 563 -14.46 -13.01 0.42
N PHE A 564 -15.53 -13.11 1.21
CA PHE A 564 -15.51 -13.76 2.51
C PHE A 564 -15.11 -15.24 2.40
N ASP A 565 -15.77 -15.99 1.52
CA ASP A 565 -15.49 -17.42 1.29
C ASP A 565 -14.04 -17.64 0.84
N GLU A 566 -13.60 -16.88 -0.16
CA GLU A 566 -12.25 -17.01 -0.71
C GLU A 566 -11.19 -16.75 0.38
N ARG A 567 -11.27 -15.60 1.07
CA ARG A 567 -10.30 -15.24 2.11
C ARG A 567 -10.31 -16.22 3.27
N THR A 568 -11.48 -16.72 3.68
CA THR A 568 -11.61 -17.72 4.75
C THR A 568 -10.94 -19.03 4.35
N ARG A 569 -11.17 -19.52 3.11
CA ARG A 569 -10.54 -20.75 2.63
C ARG A 569 -9.03 -20.64 2.51
N TYR A 570 -8.53 -19.49 2.11
CA TYR A 570 -7.09 -19.20 2.08
C TYR A 570 -6.49 -19.18 3.49
N LEU A 571 -7.13 -18.49 4.45
CA LEU A 571 -6.67 -18.44 5.84
C LEU A 571 -6.62 -19.84 6.47
N LEU A 572 -7.68 -20.64 6.32
CA LEU A 572 -7.71 -22.01 6.85
C LEU A 572 -6.63 -22.90 6.22
N ALA A 573 -6.38 -22.76 4.92
CA ALA A 573 -5.31 -23.48 4.24
C ALA A 573 -3.92 -23.07 4.75
N ALA A 574 -3.71 -21.79 5.03
CA ALA A 574 -2.47 -21.27 5.57
C ALA A 574 -2.23 -21.79 6.99
N LEU A 575 -3.24 -21.72 7.86
CA LEU A 575 -3.20 -22.24 9.23
C LEU A 575 -2.81 -23.73 9.25
N GLY A 576 -3.32 -24.52 8.30
CA GLY A 576 -2.97 -25.94 8.17
C GLY A 576 -1.53 -26.21 7.71
N LYS A 577 -0.80 -25.20 7.24
CA LYS A 577 0.58 -25.30 6.78
C LYS A 577 1.59 -24.64 7.71
N LEU A 578 1.14 -23.98 8.77
CA LEU A 578 2.03 -23.27 9.69
C LEU A 578 2.93 -24.26 10.44
N PRO A 579 4.25 -24.03 10.49
CA PRO A 579 5.15 -24.80 11.35
C PRO A 579 4.72 -24.72 12.82
N LEU A 580 4.56 -25.86 13.48
CA LEU A 580 4.16 -25.92 14.88
C LEU A 580 5.38 -25.93 15.81
N PHE A 581 5.28 -25.26 16.96
CA PHE A 581 6.25 -25.39 18.04
C PHE A 581 6.15 -26.78 18.65
N ALA A 582 7.28 -27.49 18.69
CA ALA A 582 7.39 -28.85 19.21
C ALA A 582 6.41 -29.86 18.58
N ALA A 583 5.94 -29.59 17.34
CA ALA A 583 4.88 -30.35 16.68
C ALA A 583 3.55 -30.40 17.47
N GLU A 584 3.32 -29.45 18.39
CA GLU A 584 2.12 -29.41 19.24
C GLU A 584 1.15 -28.31 18.82
N LEU A 585 1.57 -27.05 18.92
CA LEU A 585 0.73 -25.89 18.70
C LEU A 585 1.43 -24.86 17.81
N PRO A 586 0.67 -23.97 17.15
CA PRO A 586 1.25 -22.84 16.45
C PRO A 586 2.20 -22.02 17.33
N THR A 587 3.31 -21.57 16.76
CA THR A 587 4.22 -20.62 17.41
C THR A 587 3.56 -19.24 17.49
N ARG A 588 4.20 -18.32 18.22
CA ARG A 588 3.69 -16.96 18.48
C ARG A 588 3.37 -16.14 17.23
N GLY A 589 4.19 -16.23 16.18
CA GLY A 589 3.93 -15.52 14.94
C GLY A 589 4.68 -16.09 13.75
N TYR A 590 4.27 -15.62 12.57
CA TYR A 590 4.74 -16.07 11.27
C TYR A 590 4.95 -14.90 10.32
N ASP A 591 5.97 -14.97 9.47
CA ASP A 591 6.07 -14.08 8.31
C ASP A 591 4.94 -14.43 7.34
N ILE A 592 4.13 -13.43 6.96
CA ILE A 592 2.92 -13.65 6.16
C ILE A 592 3.23 -14.10 4.74
N ARG A 593 4.48 -13.98 4.28
CA ARG A 593 4.92 -14.32 2.93
C ARG A 593 5.50 -15.71 2.87
N THR A 594 6.25 -16.12 3.90
CA THR A 594 7.01 -17.38 3.89
C THR A 594 6.43 -18.46 4.78
N LEU A 595 5.47 -18.11 5.66
CA LEU A 595 4.95 -18.97 6.73
C LEU A 595 6.03 -19.41 7.75
N GLN A 596 7.22 -18.80 7.71
CA GLN A 596 8.28 -19.11 8.67
C GLN A 596 8.02 -18.44 10.01
N ALA A 597 8.45 -19.09 11.09
CA ALA A 597 8.30 -18.58 12.44
C ALA A 597 9.02 -17.22 12.62
N VAL A 598 8.34 -16.29 13.30
CA VAL A 598 8.92 -15.04 13.78
C VAL A 598 8.65 -14.87 15.29
N ASP A 599 9.37 -13.96 15.93
CA ASP A 599 9.05 -13.50 17.28
C ASP A 599 7.97 -12.40 17.29
N TYR A 600 7.56 -11.93 18.48
CA TYR A 600 6.57 -10.85 18.63
C TYR A 600 7.05 -9.49 18.11
N ASN A 601 8.35 -9.33 17.83
CA ASN A 601 8.90 -8.14 17.19
C ASN A 601 9.02 -8.33 15.66
N SER A 602 8.35 -9.34 15.11
CA SER A 602 8.36 -9.68 13.69
C SER A 602 9.73 -10.05 13.14
N LYS A 603 10.67 -10.48 14.00
CA LYS A 603 12.00 -10.92 13.58
C LYS A 603 11.99 -12.41 13.25
N PRO A 604 12.55 -12.83 12.09
CA PRO A 604 12.71 -14.25 11.76
C PRO A 604 13.47 -14.98 12.85
N VAL A 605 12.97 -16.16 13.21
CA VAL A 605 13.64 -17.05 14.18
C VAL A 605 13.97 -18.38 13.52
N THR A 606 15.19 -18.88 13.78
CA THR A 606 15.65 -20.17 13.25
C THR A 606 14.93 -21.34 13.92
N GLU A 607 14.46 -21.15 15.16
CA GLU A 607 13.64 -22.10 15.91
C GLU A 607 12.44 -21.35 16.51
N PRO A 608 11.22 -21.94 16.51
CA PRO A 608 10.06 -21.24 17.03
C PRO A 608 10.19 -20.94 18.53
N THR A 609 9.75 -19.76 18.96
CA THR A 609 10.04 -19.20 20.30
C THR A 609 9.11 -19.70 21.41
N GLY A 610 8.17 -20.58 21.08
CA GLY A 610 7.13 -21.10 21.96
C GLY A 610 5.73 -20.80 21.43
N PHE A 611 4.69 -21.15 22.20
CA PHE A 611 3.29 -20.84 21.90
C PHE A 611 2.68 -19.96 22.99
N SER A 612 1.63 -19.23 22.66
CA SER A 612 0.84 -18.41 23.59
C SER A 612 -0.57 -18.96 23.73
N ALA A 613 -0.97 -19.38 24.92
CA ALA A 613 -2.32 -19.85 25.20
C ALA A 613 -3.38 -18.77 24.91
N LEU A 614 -3.02 -17.50 25.08
CA LEU A 614 -3.91 -16.37 24.82
C LEU A 614 -4.17 -16.20 23.33
N ASP A 615 -3.12 -16.29 22.52
CA ASP A 615 -3.20 -16.19 21.06
C ASP A 615 -4.02 -17.36 20.50
N ILE A 616 -3.76 -18.58 20.99
CA ILE A 616 -4.57 -19.77 20.65
C ILE A 616 -6.02 -19.55 21.06
N GLY A 617 -6.29 -19.04 22.26
CA GLY A 617 -7.65 -18.73 22.72
C GLY A 617 -8.37 -17.75 21.78
N ARG A 618 -7.69 -16.70 21.32
CA ARG A 618 -8.21 -15.74 20.35
C ARG A 618 -8.58 -16.39 19.02
N LEU A 619 -7.71 -17.24 18.48
CA LEU A 619 -8.01 -17.97 17.25
C LEU A 619 -9.15 -18.98 17.43
N LEU A 620 -9.19 -19.70 18.57
CA LEU A 620 -10.27 -20.63 18.90
C LEU A 620 -11.62 -19.92 19.01
N ALA A 621 -11.68 -18.72 19.57
CA ALA A 621 -12.89 -17.89 19.62
C ALA A 621 -13.37 -17.55 18.21
N ALA A 622 -12.47 -17.06 17.35
CA ALA A 622 -12.80 -16.67 15.98
C ALA A 622 -13.22 -17.88 15.11
N LEU A 623 -12.59 -19.04 15.27
CA LEU A 623 -12.96 -20.28 14.57
C LEU A 623 -14.30 -20.85 15.05
N TYR A 624 -14.58 -20.76 16.35
CA TYR A 624 -15.89 -21.12 16.89
C TYR A 624 -16.97 -20.16 16.36
N ASN A 625 -16.66 -18.87 16.29
CA ASN A 625 -17.54 -17.86 15.71
C ASN A 625 -17.88 -18.18 14.24
N LEU A 626 -16.87 -18.49 13.43
CA LEU A 626 -17.04 -18.90 12.03
C LEU A 626 -18.01 -20.08 11.92
N LYS A 627 -17.82 -21.14 12.73
CA LYS A 627 -18.73 -22.31 12.73
C LYS A 627 -20.15 -21.97 13.18
N SER A 628 -20.31 -20.97 14.04
CA SER A 628 -21.63 -20.58 14.57
C SER A 628 -22.51 -19.91 13.52
N TYR A 629 -21.91 -19.25 12.52
CA TYR A 629 -22.63 -18.60 11.41
C TYR A 629 -22.55 -19.38 10.09
N HIS A 630 -21.44 -20.10 9.87
CA HIS A 630 -21.16 -20.83 8.64
C HIS A 630 -20.81 -22.29 8.97
N PRO A 631 -21.81 -23.12 9.32
CA PRO A 631 -21.59 -24.51 9.72
C PRO A 631 -20.94 -25.36 8.61
N GLU A 632 -20.96 -24.91 7.36
CA GLU A 632 -20.28 -25.52 6.21
C GLU A 632 -18.77 -25.65 6.43
N TYR A 633 -18.18 -24.73 7.20
CA TYR A 633 -16.76 -24.76 7.55
C TYR A 633 -16.41 -25.73 8.68
N THR A 634 -17.40 -26.34 9.36
CA THR A 634 -17.19 -27.17 10.56
C THR A 634 -16.19 -28.28 10.35
N ASN A 635 -16.26 -29.00 9.22
CA ASN A 635 -15.33 -30.10 8.97
C ASN A 635 -13.88 -29.59 8.82
N ALA A 636 -13.67 -28.56 8.01
CA ALA A 636 -12.34 -28.00 7.77
C ALA A 636 -11.71 -27.44 9.05
N VAL A 637 -12.50 -26.72 9.85
CA VAL A 637 -12.05 -26.16 11.14
C VAL A 637 -11.72 -27.28 12.14
N ASP A 638 -12.60 -28.26 12.29
CA ASP A 638 -12.38 -29.34 13.25
C ASP A 638 -11.16 -30.17 12.89
N GLN A 639 -10.97 -30.52 11.60
CA GLN A 639 -9.79 -31.27 11.16
C GLN A 639 -8.50 -30.48 11.36
N LEU A 640 -8.52 -29.17 11.13
CA LEU A 640 -7.39 -28.29 11.42
C LEU A 640 -7.01 -28.36 12.90
N LEU A 641 -7.97 -28.19 13.81
CA LEU A 641 -7.72 -28.18 15.25
C LEU A 641 -7.35 -29.55 15.80
N LEU A 642 -7.90 -30.62 15.24
CA LEU A 642 -7.52 -31.98 15.59
C LEU A 642 -6.06 -32.30 15.26
N ASN A 643 -5.41 -31.53 14.37
CA ASN A 643 -3.98 -31.66 14.08
C ASN A 643 -3.06 -31.10 15.17
N TRP A 644 -3.60 -30.41 16.17
CA TRP A 644 -2.82 -29.84 17.26
C TRP A 644 -2.85 -30.71 18.52
N SER A 645 -1.90 -30.47 19.42
CA SER A 645 -1.81 -31.09 20.74
C SER A 645 -2.00 -30.05 21.85
N TYR A 646 -2.97 -30.29 22.71
CA TYR A 646 -3.38 -29.41 23.80
C TYR A 646 -2.88 -29.85 25.17
N LEU A 647 -2.10 -30.95 25.24
CA LEU A 647 -1.58 -31.54 26.49
C LEU A 647 -0.87 -30.54 27.40
N ARG A 648 -0.22 -29.54 26.82
CA ARG A 648 0.63 -28.59 27.57
C ARG A 648 0.03 -27.21 27.73
N VAL A 649 -0.96 -26.85 26.92
CA VAL A 649 -1.62 -25.54 26.99
C VAL A 649 -2.72 -25.50 28.05
N VAL A 650 -3.33 -26.65 28.35
CA VAL A 650 -4.26 -26.81 29.48
C VAL A 650 -3.65 -27.74 30.52
N ARG A 651 -3.43 -27.25 31.74
CA ARG A 651 -2.93 -28.04 32.88
C ARG A 651 -3.62 -27.61 34.15
N ASP A 652 -4.02 -28.56 34.98
CA ASP A 652 -4.65 -28.30 36.29
C ASP A 652 -5.79 -27.28 36.23
N GLY A 653 -6.62 -27.36 35.17
CA GLY A 653 -7.74 -26.44 34.93
C GLY A 653 -7.33 -25.01 34.61
N MET A 654 -6.11 -24.80 34.13
CA MET A 654 -5.50 -23.49 33.87
C MET A 654 -4.78 -23.46 32.51
N LEU A 655 -4.73 -22.27 31.90
CA LEU A 655 -3.97 -22.00 30.68
C LEU A 655 -2.47 -21.77 30.96
N TYR A 656 -1.62 -22.38 30.13
CA TYR A 656 -0.17 -22.27 30.19
C TYR A 656 0.40 -21.91 28.83
N SER A 657 1.38 -21.02 28.81
CA SER A 657 2.18 -20.72 27.62
C SER A 657 3.57 -21.31 27.70
N ALA A 658 4.13 -21.64 26.54
CA ALA A 658 5.49 -22.14 26.43
C ALA A 658 6.44 -21.06 25.94
N VAL A 659 7.65 -21.02 26.50
CA VAL A 659 8.78 -20.22 26.01
C VAL A 659 9.94 -21.18 25.73
N ALA A 660 10.52 -21.09 24.54
CA ALA A 660 11.78 -21.76 24.24
C ALA A 660 12.92 -21.09 25.04
N VAL A 661 13.65 -21.88 25.83
CA VAL A 661 14.77 -21.42 26.64
C VAL A 661 15.97 -22.33 26.39
N LYS A 662 17.18 -21.84 26.62
CA LYS A 662 18.37 -22.69 26.68
C LYS A 662 18.65 -23.02 28.14
N ASP A 663 18.92 -24.29 28.44
CA ASP A 663 19.31 -24.68 29.79
C ASP A 663 20.75 -24.22 30.11
N ASN A 664 21.20 -24.50 31.34
CA ASN A 664 22.54 -24.11 31.81
C ASN A 664 23.69 -24.76 31.03
N THR A 665 23.40 -25.78 30.21
CA THR A 665 24.35 -26.46 29.32
C THR A 665 24.25 -26.00 27.86
N GLY A 666 23.34 -25.06 27.57
CA GLY A 666 23.07 -24.54 26.23
C GLY A 666 22.12 -25.41 25.40
N GLN A 667 21.56 -26.50 25.95
CA GLN A 667 20.61 -27.35 25.25
C GLN A 667 19.22 -26.69 25.17
N PRO A 668 18.49 -26.86 24.06
CA PRO A 668 17.11 -26.39 23.94
C PRO A 668 16.21 -27.04 25.00
N SER A 669 15.50 -26.21 25.75
CA SER A 669 14.54 -26.60 26.76
C SER A 669 13.27 -25.75 26.65
N GLN A 670 12.20 -26.19 27.29
CA GLN A 670 10.89 -25.54 27.22
C GLN A 670 10.41 -25.18 28.61
N ARG A 671 10.14 -23.90 28.82
CA ARG A 671 9.55 -23.43 30.07
C ARG A 671 8.06 -23.18 29.86
N PHE A 672 7.24 -23.81 30.68
CA PHE A 672 5.79 -23.62 30.70
C PHE A 672 5.45 -22.70 31.86
N ASN A 673 4.80 -21.58 31.58
CA ASN A 673 4.39 -20.63 32.59
C ASN A 673 2.86 -20.50 32.61
N PRO A 674 2.24 -20.46 33.80
CA PRO A 674 0.83 -20.15 33.92
C PRO A 674 0.52 -18.78 33.31
N GLU A 675 -0.60 -18.63 32.60
CA GLU A 675 -1.07 -17.32 32.16
C GLU A 675 -1.62 -16.51 33.31
N THR A 676 -1.23 -15.23 33.39
CA THR A 676 -1.64 -14.32 34.46
C THR A 676 -2.04 -12.95 33.94
N ARG A 677 -2.10 -12.78 32.62
CA ARG A 677 -2.43 -11.50 31.97
C ARG A 677 -3.93 -11.28 32.10
N LEU A 678 -4.29 -10.42 33.05
CA LEU A 678 -5.67 -10.14 33.44
C LEU A 678 -6.53 -9.70 32.24
N GLY A 679 -7.74 -10.24 32.17
CA GLY A 679 -8.70 -10.04 31.08
C GLY A 679 -8.41 -10.94 29.88
N TYR A 680 -7.14 -11.03 29.45
CA TYR A 680 -6.78 -11.89 28.33
C TYR A 680 -6.87 -13.38 28.68
N GLU A 681 -6.42 -13.77 29.87
CA GLU A 681 -6.54 -15.15 30.37
C GLU A 681 -8.00 -15.58 30.41
N GLU A 682 -8.88 -14.75 30.97
CA GLU A 682 -10.31 -15.04 31.08
C GLU A 682 -10.99 -15.14 29.72
N TYR A 683 -10.66 -14.23 28.79
CA TYR A 683 -11.14 -14.28 27.41
C TYR A 683 -10.71 -15.57 26.71
N ALA A 684 -9.42 -15.93 26.79
CA ALA A 684 -8.91 -17.16 26.20
C ALA A 684 -9.56 -18.39 26.83
N ALA A 685 -9.66 -18.43 28.17
CA ALA A 685 -10.28 -19.54 28.88
C ALA A 685 -11.72 -19.77 28.44
N ARG A 686 -12.47 -18.69 28.21
CA ARG A 686 -13.83 -18.77 27.68
C ARG A 686 -13.88 -19.44 26.32
N ALA A 687 -12.98 -19.06 25.42
CA ALA A 687 -12.88 -19.66 24.10
C ALA A 687 -12.59 -21.17 24.20
N PHE A 688 -11.62 -21.56 25.02
CA PHE A 688 -11.30 -22.98 25.26
C PHE A 688 -12.50 -23.75 25.86
N GLN A 689 -13.25 -23.15 26.77
CA GLN A 689 -14.47 -23.79 27.31
C GLN A 689 -15.51 -24.09 26.23
N MET A 690 -15.66 -23.24 25.21
CA MET A 690 -16.57 -23.51 24.08
C MET A 690 -16.17 -24.78 23.30
N TRP A 691 -14.88 -25.11 23.31
CA TRP A 691 -14.34 -26.34 22.72
C TRP A 691 -14.34 -27.53 23.68
N GLY A 692 -14.83 -27.37 24.91
CA GLY A 692 -15.03 -28.44 25.90
C GLY A 692 -13.96 -28.55 26.99
N PHE A 693 -12.93 -27.69 26.97
CA PHE A 693 -11.89 -27.70 27.99
C PHE A 693 -12.41 -27.17 29.33
N ASP A 694 -12.12 -27.87 30.43
CA ASP A 694 -12.49 -27.44 31.78
C ASP A 694 -11.39 -26.54 32.37
N LEU A 695 -11.71 -25.26 32.60
CA LEU A 695 -10.75 -24.21 32.96
C LEU A 695 -11.18 -23.35 34.17
N PRO A 696 -11.56 -23.95 35.31
CA PRO A 696 -12.06 -23.19 36.48
C PRO A 696 -11.00 -22.25 37.08
N ASN A 697 -9.72 -22.49 36.79
CA ASN A 697 -8.61 -21.70 37.30
C ASN A 697 -8.16 -20.58 36.35
N SER A 698 -8.70 -20.51 35.12
CA SER A 698 -8.44 -19.41 34.18
C SER A 698 -9.70 -18.64 33.76
N ALA A 699 -10.87 -19.29 33.76
CA ALA A 699 -12.15 -18.63 33.51
C ALA A 699 -12.51 -17.65 34.65
N ILE A 700 -13.45 -16.75 34.36
CA ILE A 700 -13.98 -15.81 35.35
C ILE A 700 -14.49 -16.57 36.57
N GLY A 701 -14.04 -16.11 37.74
CA GLY A 701 -14.42 -16.64 39.05
C GLY A 701 -13.31 -16.48 40.09
N GLY A 702 -13.58 -16.84 41.34
CA GLY A 702 -12.63 -16.68 42.45
C GLY A 702 -12.44 -15.22 42.87
N GLU A 703 -11.40 -14.96 43.67
CA GLU A 703 -11.10 -13.61 44.19
C GLU A 703 -10.07 -12.87 43.33
N TYR A 704 -10.27 -11.57 43.19
CA TYR A 704 -9.36 -10.65 42.51
C TYR A 704 -8.78 -9.65 43.51
N GLU A 705 -7.52 -9.31 43.34
CA GLU A 705 -6.91 -8.17 44.01
C GLU A 705 -7.24 -6.90 43.23
N THR A 706 -7.57 -5.84 43.97
CA THR A 706 -7.93 -4.56 43.38
C THR A 706 -7.05 -3.45 43.89
N GLY A 707 -6.59 -2.57 43.00
CA GLY A 707 -5.97 -1.29 43.32
C GLY A 707 -7.01 -0.17 43.23
N LYS A 708 -6.91 0.85 44.09
CA LYS A 708 -7.82 2.00 44.07
C LYS A 708 -7.31 3.05 43.08
N VAL A 709 -8.09 3.37 42.04
CA VAL A 709 -7.78 4.39 41.02
C VAL A 709 -8.99 5.30 40.83
N GLU A 710 -8.80 6.61 41.02
CA GLU A 710 -9.87 7.61 40.93
C GLU A 710 -11.12 7.18 41.72
N ASP A 711 -10.93 6.69 42.95
CA ASP A 711 -11.98 6.14 43.83
C ASP A 711 -12.68 4.83 43.43
N PHE A 712 -12.28 4.22 42.32
CA PHE A 712 -12.80 2.92 41.90
C PHE A 712 -11.81 1.79 42.19
N ASN A 713 -12.33 0.63 42.57
CA ASN A 713 -11.55 -0.59 42.73
C ASN A 713 -11.33 -1.23 41.36
N ILE A 714 -10.11 -1.14 40.85
CA ILE A 714 -9.70 -1.71 39.56
C ILE A 714 -9.01 -3.05 39.81
N PRO A 715 -9.42 -4.15 39.17
CA PRO A 715 -8.73 -5.44 39.32
C PRO A 715 -7.31 -5.33 38.78
N THR A 716 -6.35 -5.92 39.48
CA THR A 716 -4.91 -5.85 39.15
C THR A 716 -4.32 -7.23 38.89
N GLN A 717 -4.79 -8.23 39.61
CA GLN A 717 -4.47 -9.64 39.40
C GLN A 717 -5.50 -10.54 40.08
N ARG A 718 -5.52 -11.82 39.73
CA ARG A 718 -6.32 -12.83 40.44
C ARG A 718 -5.55 -13.34 41.66
N LYS A 719 -6.21 -13.49 42.81
CA LYS A 719 -5.59 -14.07 44.02
C LYS A 719 -5.37 -15.55 43.84
N ARG A 720 -4.10 -16.01 43.85
CA ARG A 720 -3.74 -17.43 43.79
C ARG A 720 -2.55 -17.72 44.70
N ALA A 721 -2.67 -18.74 45.56
CA ALA A 721 -1.60 -19.11 46.48
C ALA A 721 -0.35 -19.69 45.77
N ASN A 722 -0.54 -20.30 44.59
CA ASN A 722 0.49 -21.09 43.91
C ASN A 722 1.03 -20.43 42.62
N VAL A 723 0.64 -19.18 42.34
CA VAL A 723 1.10 -18.44 41.16
C VAL A 723 1.69 -17.12 41.63
N ASN A 724 3.01 -17.05 41.66
CA ASN A 724 3.73 -15.84 42.04
C ASN A 724 4.48 -15.31 40.81
N SER A 725 3.80 -14.47 40.01
CA SER A 725 4.37 -13.84 38.81
C SER A 725 4.54 -12.35 39.04
N SER A 726 5.77 -11.86 38.87
CA SER A 726 6.11 -10.44 38.88
C SER A 726 6.17 -9.83 37.46
N VAL A 727 5.79 -10.61 36.44
CA VAL A 727 5.89 -10.22 35.02
C VAL A 727 4.48 -9.93 34.48
N ASN A 728 4.35 -8.92 33.62
CA ASN A 728 3.08 -8.48 33.02
C ASN A 728 2.04 -7.99 34.03
N GLN A 729 2.47 -7.33 35.11
CA GLN A 729 1.59 -6.70 36.09
C GLN A 729 1.04 -5.38 35.57
N TYR A 730 0.04 -5.45 34.70
CA TYR A 730 -0.67 -4.28 34.20
C TYR A 730 -2.13 -4.59 33.88
N THR A 731 -2.95 -3.54 33.89
CA THR A 731 -4.37 -3.60 33.55
C THR A 731 -4.66 -2.57 32.47
N VAL A 732 -5.18 -3.05 31.33
CA VAL A 732 -5.62 -2.27 30.17
C VAL A 732 -7.04 -2.70 29.79
N SER A 733 -7.77 -1.85 29.06
CA SER A 733 -9.18 -2.12 28.76
C SER A 733 -9.41 -3.10 27.61
N ASN A 734 -8.48 -3.24 26.64
CA ASN A 734 -8.69 -4.04 25.42
C ASN A 734 -9.27 -5.43 25.67
N PRO A 735 -8.69 -6.30 26.53
CA PRO A 735 -9.20 -7.66 26.66
C PRO A 735 -10.62 -7.72 27.22
N PHE A 736 -10.98 -6.81 28.13
CA PHE A 736 -12.33 -6.71 28.69
C PHE A 736 -13.34 -6.20 27.66
N LEU A 737 -12.91 -5.28 26.80
CA LEU A 737 -13.72 -4.76 25.72
C LEU A 737 -13.99 -5.84 24.66
N THR A 738 -12.96 -6.56 24.23
CA THR A 738 -13.10 -7.71 23.32
C THR A 738 -13.98 -8.79 23.94
N TYR A 739 -13.82 -9.08 25.24
CA TYR A 739 -14.71 -9.97 25.98
C TYR A 739 -16.18 -9.52 25.90
N GLY A 740 -16.45 -8.24 26.18
CA GLY A 740 -17.80 -7.70 26.12
C GLY A 740 -18.44 -7.80 24.73
N LEU A 741 -17.69 -7.47 23.68
CA LEU A 741 -18.18 -7.50 22.30
C LEU A 741 -18.45 -8.93 21.80
N GLU A 742 -17.55 -9.86 22.08
CA GLU A 742 -17.64 -11.22 21.52
C GLU A 742 -18.41 -12.20 22.41
N LEU A 743 -18.29 -12.06 23.73
CA LEU A 743 -18.77 -13.02 24.73
C LEU A 743 -19.90 -12.46 25.61
N GLY A 744 -20.13 -11.15 25.58
CA GLY A 744 -21.06 -10.47 26.47
C GLY A 744 -20.50 -10.29 27.88
N LEU A 745 -21.01 -9.28 28.58
CA LEU A 745 -20.52 -8.90 29.91
C LEU A 745 -21.31 -9.63 31.00
N GLU A 746 -20.78 -10.77 31.45
CA GLU A 746 -21.22 -11.42 32.67
C GLU A 746 -21.01 -10.50 33.90
N PRO A 747 -21.73 -10.69 35.02
CA PRO A 747 -21.80 -9.70 36.11
C PRO A 747 -20.44 -9.21 36.62
N GLN A 748 -19.48 -10.12 36.80
CA GLN A 748 -18.14 -9.77 37.30
C GLN A 748 -17.34 -8.97 36.26
N MET A 749 -17.37 -9.38 34.98
CA MET A 749 -16.73 -8.62 33.88
C MET A 749 -17.36 -7.25 33.67
N ARG A 750 -18.69 -7.15 33.79
CA ARG A 750 -19.41 -5.87 33.75
C ARG A 750 -18.97 -4.95 34.87
N GLN A 751 -18.84 -5.46 36.10
CA GLN A 751 -18.37 -4.69 37.25
C GLN A 751 -16.97 -4.14 37.00
N PHE A 752 -16.04 -4.98 36.53
CA PHE A 752 -14.67 -4.56 36.22
C PHE A 752 -14.64 -3.48 35.14
N LEU A 753 -15.27 -3.72 34.00
CA LEU A 753 -15.23 -2.79 32.88
C LEU A 753 -15.95 -1.47 33.21
N THR A 754 -17.03 -1.50 33.99
CA THR A 754 -17.71 -0.30 34.49
C THR A 754 -16.81 0.52 35.40
N ALA A 755 -16.08 -0.13 36.32
CA ALA A 755 -15.13 0.55 37.20
C ALA A 755 -13.99 1.19 36.39
N MET A 756 -13.47 0.49 35.37
CA MET A 756 -12.44 1.01 34.46
C MET A 756 -12.93 2.25 33.69
N LEU A 757 -14.12 2.18 33.08
CA LEU A 757 -14.71 3.31 32.35
C LEU A 757 -14.91 4.52 33.27
N ARG A 758 -15.43 4.30 34.49
CA ARG A 758 -15.67 5.36 35.47
C ARG A 758 -14.38 6.00 35.97
N ALA A 759 -13.32 5.21 36.22
CA ALA A 759 -12.02 5.75 36.60
C ALA A 759 -11.44 6.64 35.49
N GLN A 760 -11.52 6.21 34.23
CA GLN A 760 -11.08 7.03 33.09
C GLN A 760 -11.92 8.31 32.95
N ALA A 761 -13.24 8.22 33.13
CA ALA A 761 -14.14 9.38 33.11
C ALA A 761 -13.84 10.37 34.26
N GLN A 762 -13.54 9.87 35.46
CA GLN A 762 -13.18 10.71 36.60
C GLN A 762 -11.83 11.39 36.39
N ARG A 763 -10.83 10.69 35.84
CA ARG A 763 -9.56 11.31 35.42
C ARG A 763 -9.82 12.44 34.43
N TYR A 764 -10.65 12.22 33.41
CA TYR A 764 -11.00 13.26 32.44
C TYR A 764 -11.67 14.47 33.10
N ARG A 765 -12.63 14.28 34.01
CA ARG A 765 -13.26 15.41 34.74
C ARG A 765 -12.26 16.19 35.58
N ARG A 766 -11.27 15.50 36.16
CA ARG A 766 -10.24 16.09 37.01
C ARG A 766 -9.16 16.83 36.21
N THR A 767 -8.75 16.30 35.06
CA THR A 767 -7.57 16.79 34.31
C THR A 767 -7.87 17.41 32.96
N GLY A 768 -9.09 17.22 32.42
CA GLY A 768 -9.44 17.54 31.04
C GLY A 768 -8.78 16.62 29.99
N THR A 769 -8.08 15.57 30.41
CA THR A 769 -7.33 14.67 29.52
C THR A 769 -8.16 13.46 29.14
N PHE A 770 -8.45 13.27 27.86
CA PHE A 770 -9.09 12.03 27.40
C PHE A 770 -8.22 10.82 27.75
N THR A 771 -8.84 9.70 28.10
CA THR A 771 -8.19 8.47 28.49
C THR A 771 -9.02 7.31 27.96
N ALA A 772 -8.44 6.52 27.07
CA ALA A 772 -8.98 5.23 26.65
C ALA A 772 -7.85 4.21 26.77
N SER A 773 -7.70 3.65 27.98
CA SER A 773 -6.57 2.79 28.35
C SER A 773 -6.49 1.57 27.45
N ALA A 774 -5.34 1.37 26.83
CA ALA A 774 -5.14 0.28 25.91
C ALA A 774 -3.68 -0.08 25.69
N THR A 775 -3.45 -1.23 25.06
CA THR A 775 -2.18 -1.52 24.38
C THR A 775 -2.26 -0.98 22.95
N THR A 776 -1.31 -0.16 22.54
CA THR A 776 -1.30 0.52 21.25
C THR A 776 0.07 0.50 20.57
N LEU A 777 0.06 0.60 19.23
CA LEU A 777 1.26 0.76 18.42
C LEU A 777 1.62 2.26 18.23
N ILE A 778 2.90 2.61 18.41
CA ILE A 778 3.46 3.93 18.12
C ILE A 778 4.57 3.84 17.05
N ASP A 779 4.91 4.96 16.43
CA ASP A 779 5.78 5.09 15.26
C ASP A 779 7.30 5.14 15.57
N ARG A 780 7.66 4.90 16.83
CA ARG A 780 9.03 4.93 17.36
C ARG A 780 9.16 3.97 18.54
N GLU A 781 10.38 3.60 18.91
CA GLU A 781 10.62 2.79 20.11
C GLU A 781 9.95 3.39 21.37
N PRO A 782 9.31 2.56 22.22
CA PRO A 782 9.30 1.09 22.24
C PRO A 782 8.35 0.38 21.25
N TYR A 783 7.72 1.11 20.32
CA TYR A 783 6.71 0.65 19.34
C TYR A 783 5.41 0.15 19.95
N ILE A 784 5.44 -0.63 21.02
CA ILE A 784 4.25 -1.06 21.75
C ILE A 784 4.24 -0.37 23.10
N VAL A 785 3.14 0.32 23.39
CA VAL A 785 2.92 0.99 24.67
C VAL A 785 1.64 0.45 25.31
N HIS A 786 1.75 0.00 26.55
CA HIS A 786 0.62 -0.26 27.42
C HIS A 786 0.28 1.03 28.16
N SER A 787 -0.73 1.75 27.68
CA SER A 787 -1.30 2.91 28.37
C SER A 787 -2.23 2.42 29.48
N THR A 788 -1.66 1.99 30.61
CA THR A 788 -2.38 1.23 31.65
C THR A 788 -3.39 2.08 32.44
N ILE A 789 -4.35 1.42 33.09
CA ILE A 789 -5.12 1.99 34.22
C ILE A 789 -4.33 1.81 35.50
N VAL A 790 -3.74 0.63 35.69
CA VAL A 790 -2.76 0.30 36.74
C VAL A 790 -1.61 -0.45 36.09
N GLY A 791 -0.38 -0.02 36.33
CA GLY A 791 0.83 -0.67 35.83
C GLY A 791 1.89 -0.69 36.91
N GLN A 792 2.42 -1.87 37.24
CA GLN A 792 3.39 -2.07 38.33
C GLN A 792 2.94 -1.47 39.68
N GLY A 793 1.63 -1.51 39.96
CA GLY A 793 1.04 -0.93 41.18
C GLY A 793 0.71 0.57 41.09
N GLU A 794 1.19 1.27 40.07
CA GLU A 794 0.97 2.71 39.90
C GLU A 794 -0.23 3.00 38.97
N PRO A 795 -1.13 3.93 39.37
CA PRO A 795 -2.20 4.39 38.49
C PRO A 795 -1.66 5.10 37.25
N TRP A 796 -2.27 4.84 36.09
CA TRP A 796 -2.00 5.54 34.84
C TRP A 796 -0.55 5.45 34.33
N ALA A 797 0.22 4.43 34.75
CA ALA A 797 1.57 4.21 34.24
C ALA A 797 1.58 3.85 32.73
N ALA A 798 2.59 4.31 32.00
CA ALA A 798 2.89 3.84 30.65
C ALA A 798 3.99 2.76 30.71
N LEU A 799 3.75 1.59 30.11
CA LEU A 799 4.76 0.51 30.07
C LEU A 799 5.10 0.14 28.63
N GLY A 800 6.36 -0.22 28.35
CA GLY A 800 6.76 -0.85 27.09
C GLY A 800 6.40 -2.34 27.06
N SER A 801 6.59 -3.00 25.91
CA SER A 801 6.34 -4.44 25.75
C SER A 801 7.18 -5.36 26.63
N ASP A 802 8.32 -4.86 27.15
CA ASP A 802 9.15 -5.56 28.14
C ASP A 802 8.63 -5.40 29.57
N GLY A 803 7.50 -4.72 29.75
CA GLY A 803 6.85 -4.45 31.02
C GLY A 803 7.50 -3.32 31.83
N LYS A 804 8.53 -2.63 31.31
CA LYS A 804 9.19 -1.53 32.01
C LYS A 804 8.46 -0.20 31.83
N PRO A 805 8.53 0.72 32.80
CA PRO A 805 8.01 2.07 32.65
C PRO A 805 8.64 2.80 31.47
N VAL A 806 7.81 3.52 30.72
CA VAL A 806 8.22 4.43 29.65
C VAL A 806 7.64 5.82 29.92
N SER A 807 8.07 6.83 29.16
CA SER A 807 7.64 8.21 29.37
C SER A 807 6.11 8.34 29.29
N ASP A 808 5.50 9.05 30.24
CA ASP A 808 4.05 9.32 30.26
C ASP A 808 3.57 10.05 29.00
N ASP A 809 4.47 10.77 28.31
CA ASP A 809 4.17 11.46 27.05
C ASP A 809 3.87 10.49 25.90
N THR A 810 4.11 9.19 26.10
CA THR A 810 3.78 8.11 25.16
C THR A 810 2.39 7.52 25.37
N ARG A 811 1.68 7.90 26.45
CA ARG A 811 0.31 7.41 26.70
C ARG A 811 -0.64 7.85 25.61
N MET A 812 -1.59 6.97 25.29
CA MET A 812 -2.53 7.15 24.18
C MET A 812 -3.98 6.98 24.59
N VAL A 813 -4.83 7.74 23.92
CA VAL A 813 -6.28 7.49 23.81
C VAL A 813 -6.49 6.56 22.62
N SER A 814 -6.80 5.30 22.87
CA SER A 814 -7.00 4.30 21.81
C SER A 814 -8.34 4.46 21.08
N THR A 815 -8.27 4.48 19.75
CA THR A 815 -9.43 4.46 18.85
C THR A 815 -10.26 3.19 19.04
N ALA A 816 -9.60 2.03 19.10
CA ALA A 816 -10.26 0.74 19.29
C ALA A 816 -11.07 0.71 20.59
N ALA A 817 -10.45 1.18 21.68
CA ALA A 817 -11.10 1.22 22.98
C ALA A 817 -12.28 2.21 22.99
N ALA A 818 -12.13 3.38 22.36
CA ALA A 818 -13.21 4.37 22.25
C ALA A 818 -14.45 3.82 21.53
N PHE A 819 -14.27 3.16 20.38
CA PHE A 819 -15.38 2.51 19.66
C PHE A 819 -16.04 1.42 20.49
N ALA A 820 -15.26 0.56 21.15
CA ALA A 820 -15.79 -0.54 21.95
C ALA A 820 -16.52 -0.05 23.22
N PHE A 821 -15.99 0.97 23.91
CA PHE A 821 -16.68 1.58 25.05
C PHE A 821 -18.03 2.17 24.62
N HIS A 822 -18.09 2.87 23.49
CA HIS A 822 -19.35 3.43 22.99
C HIS A 822 -20.34 2.34 22.55
N ALA A 823 -19.87 1.22 22.00
CA ALA A 823 -20.72 0.09 21.65
C ALA A 823 -21.34 -0.59 22.89
N LEU A 824 -20.54 -0.78 23.95
CA LEU A 824 -20.95 -1.47 25.17
C LEU A 824 -21.70 -0.57 26.17
N PHE A 825 -21.36 0.72 26.20
CA PHE A 825 -21.94 1.74 27.11
C PHE A 825 -22.44 2.96 26.31
N PRO A 826 -23.45 2.78 25.45
CA PRO A 826 -23.94 3.82 24.54
C PRO A 826 -24.54 5.04 25.24
N ASP A 827 -25.09 4.84 26.44
CA ASP A 827 -25.72 5.88 27.25
C ASP A 827 -24.72 6.60 28.18
N ASP A 828 -23.47 6.13 28.24
CA ASP A 828 -22.42 6.78 29.02
C ASP A 828 -21.85 7.98 28.24
N GLU A 829 -21.93 9.16 28.87
CA GLU A 829 -21.52 10.41 28.23
C GLU A 829 -20.04 10.42 27.86
N TYR A 830 -19.18 9.85 28.70
CA TYR A 830 -17.74 9.83 28.47
C TYR A 830 -17.36 8.86 27.36
N ALA A 831 -17.99 7.68 27.31
CA ALA A 831 -17.82 6.73 26.21
C ALA A 831 -18.19 7.37 24.86
N ARG A 832 -19.30 8.12 24.80
CA ARG A 832 -19.70 8.87 23.61
C ARG A 832 -18.70 9.97 23.24
N GLN A 833 -18.17 10.71 24.20
CA GLN A 833 -17.14 11.73 23.95
C GLN A 833 -15.84 11.13 23.42
N LEU A 834 -15.39 9.99 23.97
CA LEU A 834 -14.22 9.26 23.46
C LEU A 834 -14.42 8.81 22.01
N TRP A 835 -15.57 8.24 21.70
CA TRP A 835 -15.89 7.83 20.34
C TRP A 835 -15.88 9.02 19.37
N GLN A 836 -16.55 10.12 19.69
CA GLN A 836 -16.54 11.34 18.88
C GLN A 836 -15.14 11.91 18.66
N ALA A 837 -14.26 11.83 19.66
CA ALA A 837 -12.88 12.29 19.55
C ALA A 837 -12.00 11.41 18.64
N THR A 838 -12.46 10.22 18.28
CA THR A 838 -11.67 9.22 17.53
C THR A 838 -12.28 8.84 16.18
N THR A 839 -13.50 9.27 15.85
CA THR A 839 -14.19 8.89 14.61
C THR A 839 -13.47 9.31 13.32
N ASP A 840 -12.70 10.40 13.37
CA ASP A 840 -11.96 10.95 12.21
C ASP A 840 -10.49 10.51 12.17
N LEU A 841 -10.06 9.64 13.10
CA LEU A 841 -8.69 9.14 13.17
C LEU A 841 -8.48 7.92 12.28
N TYR A 842 -8.66 8.12 10.97
CA TYR A 842 -8.41 7.07 9.99
C TYR A 842 -7.80 7.60 8.69
N ASN A 843 -7.10 6.71 8.01
CA ASN A 843 -6.72 6.85 6.62
C ASN A 843 -7.73 6.08 5.76
N PRO A 844 -8.33 6.69 4.73
CA PRO A 844 -9.36 6.04 3.94
C PRO A 844 -8.85 4.83 3.13
N LEU A 845 -7.55 4.62 3.00
CA LEU A 845 -6.95 3.47 2.30
C LEU A 845 -6.24 2.49 3.23
N LEU A 846 -5.75 2.93 4.38
CA LEU A 846 -4.91 2.12 5.28
C LEU A 846 -5.61 1.70 6.57
N GLY A 847 -6.80 2.24 6.85
CA GLY A 847 -7.58 1.96 8.04
C GLY A 847 -7.39 2.97 9.17
N TYR A 848 -7.87 2.64 10.35
CA TYR A 848 -7.83 3.49 11.53
C TYR A 848 -6.43 3.54 12.14
N TYR A 849 -6.06 4.74 12.59
CA TYR A 849 -4.91 4.95 13.44
C TYR A 849 -5.19 4.39 14.84
N GLU A 850 -4.12 4.01 15.54
CA GLU A 850 -4.18 3.49 16.91
C GLU A 850 -4.85 4.46 17.90
N GLY A 851 -4.73 5.77 17.68
CA GLY A 851 -5.29 6.79 18.56
C GLY A 851 -4.57 8.12 18.48
N PHE A 852 -4.58 8.86 19.59
CA PHE A 852 -3.80 10.08 19.77
C PHE A 852 -3.15 10.12 21.15
N TYR A 853 -2.03 10.83 21.27
CA TYR A 853 -1.29 10.94 22.53
C TYR A 853 -2.07 11.76 23.56
N GLU A 854 -2.26 11.23 24.77
CA GLU A 854 -3.05 11.86 25.86
C GLU A 854 -2.57 13.30 26.14
N LYS A 855 -1.25 13.50 26.20
CA LYS A 855 -0.66 14.79 26.58
C LYS A 855 -0.67 15.83 25.46
N THR A 856 -0.47 15.40 24.21
CA THR A 856 -0.23 16.33 23.09
C THR A 856 -1.42 16.48 22.15
N GLY A 857 -2.40 15.58 22.20
CA GLY A 857 -3.50 15.53 21.24
C GLY A 857 -3.09 15.12 19.82
N LYS A 858 -1.80 14.86 19.57
CA LYS A 858 -1.31 14.46 18.25
C LYS A 858 -1.72 13.02 17.94
N THR A 859 -2.13 12.79 16.69
CA THR A 859 -2.41 11.44 16.17
C THR A 859 -1.17 10.55 16.28
N ALA A 860 -1.38 9.28 16.66
CA ALA A 860 -0.37 8.24 16.63
C ALA A 860 -0.58 7.36 15.39
N PHE A 861 0.33 7.48 14.41
CA PHE A 861 0.18 6.91 13.08
C PHE A 861 0.41 5.39 12.98
N GLY A 862 0.32 4.64 14.08
CA GLY A 862 0.34 3.18 14.03
C GLY A 862 -0.94 2.62 13.39
N PHE A 863 -0.84 1.48 12.72
CA PHE A 863 -1.99 0.74 12.20
C PHE A 863 -1.87 -0.74 12.55
N THR A 864 -2.90 -1.29 13.19
CA THR A 864 -2.95 -2.71 13.53
C THR A 864 -4.26 -3.38 13.10
N GLY A 865 -4.18 -4.69 12.88
CA GLY A 865 -5.33 -5.54 12.64
C GLY A 865 -6.27 -5.54 13.85
N SER A 866 -5.71 -5.52 15.07
CA SER A 866 -6.49 -5.50 16.31
C SER A 866 -7.37 -4.26 16.45
N THR A 867 -6.83 -3.06 16.14
CA THR A 867 -7.62 -1.82 16.17
C THR A 867 -8.77 -1.87 15.18
N ASN A 868 -8.49 -2.23 13.93
CA ASN A 868 -9.48 -2.24 12.86
C ASN A 868 -10.51 -3.37 13.02
N SER A 869 -10.10 -4.55 13.52
CA SER A 869 -11.01 -5.65 13.88
C SER A 869 -11.97 -5.23 14.99
N THR A 870 -11.46 -4.59 16.04
CA THR A 870 -12.29 -4.13 17.17
C THR A 870 -13.33 -3.10 16.74
N ILE A 871 -12.99 -2.20 15.81
CA ILE A 871 -13.93 -1.22 15.26
C ILE A 871 -15.05 -1.92 14.47
N LEU A 872 -14.71 -2.85 13.58
CA LEU A 872 -15.70 -3.66 12.84
C LEU A 872 -16.62 -4.43 13.80
N GLN A 873 -16.06 -5.06 14.83
CA GLN A 873 -16.84 -5.79 15.83
C GLN A 873 -17.72 -4.86 16.67
N SER A 874 -17.26 -3.65 17.00
CA SER A 874 -18.06 -2.64 17.72
C SER A 874 -19.28 -2.22 16.91
N LEU A 875 -19.09 -1.98 15.61
CA LEU A 875 -20.19 -1.64 14.68
C LEU A 875 -21.15 -2.81 14.49
N LEU A 876 -20.63 -4.04 14.37
CA LEU A 876 -21.45 -5.26 14.31
C LEU A 876 -22.30 -5.42 15.57
N TYR A 877 -21.71 -5.24 16.74
CA TYR A 877 -22.41 -5.34 18.03
C TYR A 877 -23.56 -4.33 18.09
N GLN A 878 -23.34 -3.09 17.66
CA GLN A 878 -24.38 -2.07 17.59
C GLN A 878 -25.49 -2.42 16.58
N ALA A 879 -25.12 -2.97 15.42
CA ALA A 879 -26.06 -3.32 14.34
C ALA A 879 -26.89 -4.60 14.63
N THR A 880 -26.46 -5.43 15.58
CA THR A 880 -27.09 -6.72 15.93
C THR A 880 -27.84 -6.69 17.27
N ASN A 881 -28.38 -5.52 17.63
CA ASN A 881 -29.08 -5.29 18.90
C ASN A 881 -28.23 -5.66 20.14
N ARG A 882 -26.95 -5.32 20.10
CA ARG A 882 -25.99 -5.45 21.22
C ARG A 882 -25.90 -6.88 21.75
N GLN A 883 -25.92 -7.81 20.83
CA GLN A 883 -25.74 -9.21 21.16
C GLN A 883 -24.27 -9.62 21.01
N PRO A 884 -23.76 -10.53 21.85
CA PRO A 884 -22.40 -11.05 21.71
C PRO A 884 -22.18 -11.59 20.29
N ALA A 885 -21.02 -11.29 19.71
CA ALA A 885 -20.71 -11.72 18.35
C ALA A 885 -20.76 -13.26 18.24
N ILE A 886 -20.26 -13.98 19.25
CA ILE A 886 -20.15 -15.44 19.24
C ILE A 886 -21.46 -16.09 19.69
N ARG A 887 -21.99 -17.01 18.86
CA ARG A 887 -23.27 -17.70 19.07
C ARG A 887 -23.10 -19.17 19.46
N PRO A 888 -24.05 -19.75 20.21
CA PRO A 888 -23.97 -21.15 20.61
C PRO A 888 -24.14 -22.10 19.42
N ILE A 889 -23.26 -23.10 19.34
CA ILE A 889 -23.37 -24.20 18.38
C ILE A 889 -24.13 -25.33 19.07
N LYS A 890 -25.31 -25.67 18.57
CA LYS A 890 -26.16 -26.74 19.13
C LYS A 890 -25.80 -28.13 18.58
N ALA A 891 -25.17 -28.18 17.42
CA ALA A 891 -24.80 -29.41 16.74
C ALA A 891 -23.48 -29.95 17.31
N MET A 892 -23.56 -31.05 18.08
CA MET A 892 -22.40 -31.75 18.65
C MET A 892 -21.94 -32.93 17.78
N ASN A 893 -22.53 -33.12 16.60
CA ASN A 893 -22.15 -34.15 15.63
C ASN A 893 -21.09 -33.60 14.66
N SER A 894 -19.86 -33.45 15.16
CA SER A 894 -18.74 -32.95 14.36
C SER A 894 -17.46 -33.74 14.61
N PRO A 895 -16.48 -33.70 13.68
CA PRO A 895 -15.23 -34.46 13.85
C PRO A 895 -14.52 -34.19 15.19
N TRP A 896 -14.58 -32.94 15.68
CA TRP A 896 -14.04 -32.57 16.99
C TRP A 896 -14.69 -33.36 18.12
N TRP A 897 -16.02 -33.30 18.23
CA TRP A 897 -16.77 -33.94 19.31
C TRP A 897 -16.72 -35.47 19.23
N GLU A 898 -16.73 -36.04 18.03
CA GLU A 898 -16.51 -37.48 17.81
C GLU A 898 -15.12 -37.94 18.25
N ALA A 899 -14.09 -37.11 18.07
CA ALA A 899 -12.74 -37.41 18.53
C ALA A 899 -12.62 -37.31 20.06
N VAL A 900 -13.32 -36.35 20.67
CA VAL A 900 -13.42 -36.21 22.14
C VAL A 900 -14.12 -37.42 22.75
N GLU A 901 -15.26 -37.84 22.20
CA GLU A 901 -16.03 -38.99 22.68
C GLU A 901 -15.24 -40.31 22.61
N ARG A 902 -14.38 -40.45 21.59
CA ARG A 902 -13.46 -41.59 21.47
C ARG A 902 -12.37 -41.65 22.55
N GLY A 903 -12.08 -40.53 23.23
CA GLY A 903 -11.23 -40.47 24.43
C GLY A 903 -9.75 -40.87 24.30
N ASN A 904 -9.26 -41.21 23.10
CA ASN A 904 -7.92 -41.81 22.92
C ASN A 904 -7.07 -41.10 21.85
N SER A 905 -7.10 -39.76 21.80
CA SER A 905 -6.34 -39.02 20.78
C SER A 905 -4.85 -38.89 21.08
N GLY A 906 -4.42 -39.05 22.34
CA GLY A 906 -3.05 -38.74 22.78
C GLY A 906 -2.65 -37.27 22.62
N ARG A 907 -3.60 -36.39 22.27
CA ARG A 907 -3.39 -34.97 21.93
C ARG A 907 -3.95 -34.01 22.99
N GLY A 908 -4.32 -34.50 24.16
CA GLY A 908 -4.84 -33.67 25.25
C GLY A 908 -6.18 -33.00 24.93
N LEU A 909 -7.04 -33.67 24.15
CA LEU A 909 -8.41 -33.21 23.92
C LEU A 909 -9.21 -33.16 25.24
N PRO A 910 -10.34 -32.43 25.27
CA PRO A 910 -11.27 -32.45 26.38
C PRO A 910 -11.68 -33.85 26.83
N ILE A 911 -12.10 -33.97 28.09
CA ILE A 911 -12.49 -35.26 28.69
C ILE A 911 -13.97 -35.59 28.41
N THR A 912 -14.79 -34.57 28.13
CA THR A 912 -16.23 -34.74 27.88
C THR A 912 -16.62 -34.09 26.57
N ALA A 913 -17.44 -34.77 25.76
CA ALA A 913 -17.92 -34.29 24.46
C ALA A 913 -19.06 -33.26 24.59
N THR A 914 -18.83 -32.23 25.39
CA THR A 914 -19.77 -31.14 25.67
C THR A 914 -18.98 -29.84 25.85
N ALA A 915 -19.51 -28.72 25.36
CA ALA A 915 -18.99 -27.40 25.72
C ALA A 915 -19.04 -27.19 27.25
N LYS A 916 -18.10 -26.40 27.77
CA LYS A 916 -18.00 -25.99 29.18
C LYS A 916 -18.40 -24.53 29.42
N ALA A 917 -19.03 -23.92 28.43
CA ALA A 917 -19.63 -22.60 28.52
C ALA A 917 -21.00 -22.62 27.86
N ASP A 918 -21.93 -21.83 28.42
CA ASP A 918 -23.28 -21.63 27.90
C ASP A 918 -23.55 -20.14 27.70
N LEU A 919 -24.31 -19.80 26.66
CA LEU A 919 -24.86 -18.45 26.49
C LEU A 919 -26.16 -18.35 27.29
N VAL A 920 -26.19 -17.45 28.27
CA VAL A 920 -27.38 -17.13 29.06
C VAL A 920 -27.85 -15.71 28.75
N SER A 921 -29.10 -15.41 29.10
CA SER A 921 -29.67 -14.07 28.95
C SER A 921 -30.42 -13.68 30.22
N ASP A 922 -30.23 -12.45 30.68
CA ASP A 922 -31.01 -11.82 31.75
C ASP A 922 -31.41 -10.38 31.37
N ASN A 923 -31.89 -9.61 32.34
CA ASN A 923 -32.28 -8.21 32.14
C ASN A 923 -31.12 -7.27 31.77
N THR A 924 -29.88 -7.71 31.90
CA THR A 924 -28.67 -6.95 31.60
C THR A 924 -28.11 -7.27 30.21
N GLY A 925 -28.59 -8.34 29.56
CA GLY A 925 -28.20 -8.76 28.21
C GLY A 925 -27.89 -10.26 28.12
N SER A 926 -27.36 -10.67 26.96
CA SER A 926 -26.86 -12.03 26.75
C SER A 926 -25.36 -12.09 26.99
N TYR A 927 -24.88 -13.12 27.66
CA TYR A 927 -23.46 -13.33 27.95
C TYR A 927 -23.12 -14.80 28.20
N TRP A 928 -21.88 -15.17 27.96
CA TRP A 928 -21.39 -16.53 28.18
C TRP A 928 -21.00 -16.75 29.65
N VAL A 929 -21.41 -17.89 30.25
CA VAL A 929 -21.08 -18.33 31.63
C VAL A 929 -20.55 -19.76 31.67
N SER A 930 -19.70 -20.08 32.64
CA SER A 930 -19.16 -21.44 32.77
C SER A 930 -20.30 -22.40 33.13
N THR A 931 -20.25 -23.62 32.61
CA THR A 931 -21.19 -24.69 33.01
C THR A 931 -20.65 -25.40 34.26
N ASP A 932 -21.47 -25.62 35.29
CA ASP A 932 -21.06 -26.40 36.47
C ASP A 932 -20.81 -27.87 36.14
N LYS A 933 -20.15 -28.59 37.07
CA LYS A 933 -20.00 -30.07 37.04
C LYS A 933 -21.32 -30.84 36.94
N THR A 934 -22.46 -30.20 37.22
CA THR A 934 -23.82 -30.75 37.12
C THR A 934 -24.54 -30.38 35.83
N GLY A 935 -23.94 -29.61 34.92
CA GLY A 935 -24.56 -29.16 33.67
C GLY A 935 -25.55 -28.00 33.82
N THR A 936 -25.49 -27.27 34.94
CA THR A 936 -26.31 -26.08 35.21
C THR A 936 -25.44 -24.82 35.15
N ALA A 937 -25.95 -23.75 34.55
CA ALA A 937 -25.25 -22.47 34.44
C ALA A 937 -25.07 -21.79 35.82
N THR A 938 -23.84 -21.45 36.19
CA THR A 938 -23.55 -20.62 37.38
C THR A 938 -23.92 -19.16 37.11
N ALA A 939 -25.12 -18.75 37.50
CA ALA A 939 -25.39 -17.35 37.82
C ALA A 939 -24.94 -17.11 39.26
N GLY A 940 -23.97 -16.21 39.47
CA GLY A 940 -23.32 -15.97 40.77
C GLY A 940 -24.31 -15.87 41.94
N ARG A 941 -24.31 -16.90 42.79
CA ARG A 941 -24.82 -16.83 44.17
C ARG A 941 -23.65 -16.82 45.14
N LYS A 942 -23.08 -15.64 45.36
CA LYS A 942 -22.95 -14.97 46.66
C LYS A 942 -22.13 -13.70 46.52
#